data_AF-A0AAV5CIH9-F1
#
_entry.id   AF-A0AAV5CIH9-F1
#
_cell.length_a   1.000
_cell.length_b   1.000
_cell.length_c   1.000
_cell.angle_alpha   90.00
_cell.angle_beta   90.00
_cell.angle_gamma   90.00
#
_symmetry.space_group_name_H-M   'P 1'
#
loop_
_entity.id
_entity.type
_entity.pdbx_description
1 polymer ?
#
loop_
_entity_poly.entity_id
_entity_poly.type
_entity_poly.pdbx_seq_one_letter_code
_entity_poly.pdbx_strand_id
1 'polypeptide(L)'
;MATPGSATKTTALKNGSFRHDIHYWLGKDTSQDEAGTAAIKTVELDAALGGRAVQYREVQGNETEKFLSYFKPCIIPEEGGVASGFKHVEVNEWEHVPRLFVCRGKHTVHVKEERAKALEVVQYLKDTNHDGKCEVAAVEDGKLMADADAGEFWGLFGGFAPLPRKTFSELNGKGSAFTSKLICLNKGQAVPIDCGVLTRELLDSTKCYLLDCGSEIYVWMGRETTLEERKRAGSAAEELLHEGNRQKSHIIRLMEGFETVVFRSKFNKWPKKAEAVVSDESRGKVAALLKRQGFNFKGPAKAAPVKQEPQPQIDCTGNLQVWRVNGSEKTFLSFSEQCKFYSGDCYIFQYTYPGDDGDECLIGTWFGKKSVEEERSAATSLADKMIESLKFQAVLVRVYEGKEPIEFFPIFQNLVIYKGGMSTGYKKFISENGIEDDTYSENGVALFRVQGSGPENMQAIQVDTPNLQSRLLKEGSEYDQFWKLLGVKSEYPSQKIVRDQESDPHLFACTFSKGVLKVREIFNFTQDDLMTEDIFILDCHSCIFVWVGRHVDTKIRAQALSIGEKFIELDILMENLLQQTPLYVITEGSGLSISQATSDANKPQTEAIKPKLEANARESSPAKDSQTAIPVAREDVKEGSEGEEGIPVYPYDRLRTSSTNPAPDIDVTKRERYLSLAEFKDRFGMTKEAFAKLPKWKQNRLKIALQLF
;
A
#
# COMPACT_ATOMS: atom_id res chain seq x y z
N MET A 1 28.36 -16.86 5.90
CA MET A 1 27.73 -18.13 6.32
C MET A 1 26.54 -18.43 5.41
N ALA A 2 26.56 -19.51 4.62
CA ALA A 2 25.40 -19.94 3.83
C ALA A 2 24.85 -21.31 4.30
N THR A 3 24.36 -21.38 5.54
CA THR A 3 23.47 -22.47 5.98
C THR A 3 22.07 -22.31 5.36
N PRO A 4 21.31 -23.39 5.11
CA PRO A 4 19.90 -23.28 4.77
C PRO A 4 19.18 -22.52 5.88
N GLY A 5 18.69 -21.32 5.54
CA GLY A 5 17.93 -20.48 6.46
C GLY A 5 16.45 -20.56 6.12
N SER A 6 15.59 -20.78 7.13
CA SER A 6 14.16 -20.58 6.98
C SER A 6 13.81 -19.16 7.45
N ALA A 7 13.31 -18.31 6.55
CA ALA A 7 12.77 -17.00 6.87
C ALA A 7 11.24 -17.10 6.91
N THR A 8 10.62 -16.65 8.01
CA THR A 8 9.15 -16.57 8.11
C THR A 8 8.75 -15.11 8.15
N LYS A 9 8.00 -14.66 7.14
CA LYS A 9 7.35 -13.34 7.15
C LYS A 9 5.92 -13.52 7.64
N THR A 10 5.55 -12.77 8.68
CA THR A 10 4.17 -12.70 9.18
C THR A 10 3.62 -11.32 8.86
N THR A 11 2.51 -11.28 8.13
CA THR A 11 1.79 -10.05 7.78
C THR A 11 0.45 -10.05 8.49
N ALA A 12 0.19 -9.00 9.26
CA ALA A 12 -1.13 -8.77 9.84
C ALA A 12 -2.04 -8.20 8.74
N LEU A 13 -3.16 -8.86 8.48
CA LEU A 13 -4.16 -8.40 7.52
C LEU A 13 -5.13 -7.42 8.22
N LYS A 14 -5.69 -6.46 7.48
CA LYS A 14 -6.73 -5.53 7.98
C LYS A 14 -7.93 -6.21 8.65
N ASN A 15 -8.23 -7.47 8.30
CA ASN A 15 -9.28 -8.27 8.93
C ASN A 15 -8.90 -8.86 10.31
N GLY A 16 -7.69 -8.59 10.81
CA GLY A 16 -7.18 -9.05 12.10
C GLY A 16 -6.62 -10.49 12.10
N SER A 17 -6.56 -11.15 10.93
CA SER A 17 -5.87 -12.44 10.77
C SER A 17 -4.42 -12.25 10.32
N PHE A 18 -3.61 -13.30 10.44
CA PHE A 18 -2.22 -13.29 10.01
C PHE A 18 -2.05 -14.14 8.75
N ARG A 19 -1.32 -13.60 7.78
CA ARG A 19 -0.79 -14.33 6.63
C ARG A 19 0.67 -14.66 6.90
N HIS A 20 1.07 -15.90 6.63
CA HIS A 20 2.44 -16.36 6.79
C HIS A 20 3.01 -16.75 5.42
N ASP A 21 4.18 -16.21 5.09
CA ASP A 21 4.99 -16.65 3.96
C ASP A 21 6.28 -17.25 4.54
N ILE A 22 6.55 -18.54 4.28
CA ILE A 22 7.75 -19.24 4.76
C ILE A 22 8.69 -19.48 3.57
N HIS A 23 9.89 -18.94 3.63
CA HIS A 23 10.91 -19.12 2.63
C HIS A 23 12.01 -20.01 3.20
N TYR A 24 12.52 -20.95 2.42
CA TYR A 24 13.77 -21.62 2.71
C TYR A 24 14.74 -21.37 1.57
N TRP A 25 15.91 -20.82 1.91
CA TRP A 25 16.91 -20.39 0.95
C TRP A 25 18.03 -21.41 0.85
N LEU A 26 18.37 -21.78 -0.38
CA LEU A 26 19.39 -22.77 -0.71
C LEU A 26 20.57 -22.07 -1.40
N GLY A 27 21.73 -22.13 -0.74
CA GLY A 27 22.99 -21.64 -1.28
C GLY A 27 23.47 -22.48 -2.46
N LYS A 28 24.35 -21.90 -3.27
CA LYS A 28 24.93 -22.56 -4.46
C LYS A 28 25.61 -23.89 -4.11
N ASP A 29 26.24 -23.96 -2.94
CA ASP A 29 26.99 -25.12 -2.47
C ASP A 29 26.22 -25.96 -1.42
N THR A 30 24.91 -25.72 -1.26
CA THR A 30 24.07 -26.49 -0.32
C THR A 30 23.98 -27.96 -0.73
N SER A 31 24.21 -28.86 0.23
CA SER A 31 24.11 -30.31 -0.02
C SER A 31 22.66 -30.76 -0.18
N GLN A 32 22.46 -31.92 -0.82
CA GLN A 32 21.12 -32.47 -1.05
C GLN A 32 20.38 -32.80 0.27
N ASP A 33 21.11 -33.29 1.29
CA ASP A 33 20.54 -33.61 2.61
C ASP A 33 20.08 -32.35 3.35
N GLU A 34 20.88 -31.29 3.32
CA GLU A 34 20.53 -29.98 3.88
C GLU A 34 19.31 -29.37 3.19
N ALA A 35 19.26 -29.42 1.85
CA ALA A 35 18.12 -28.95 1.08
C ALA A 35 16.84 -29.74 1.40
N GLY A 36 16.93 -31.07 1.47
CA GLY A 36 15.82 -31.94 1.85
C GLY A 36 15.33 -31.68 3.28
N THR A 37 16.27 -31.50 4.22
CA THR A 37 15.97 -31.18 5.61
C THR A 37 15.27 -29.82 5.73
N ALA A 38 15.75 -28.79 5.03
CA ALA A 38 15.12 -27.48 5.02
C ALA A 38 13.67 -27.54 4.50
N ALA A 39 13.44 -28.25 3.39
CA ALA A 39 12.11 -28.43 2.83
C ALA A 39 11.15 -29.15 3.81
N ILE A 40 11.61 -30.21 4.49
CA ILE A 40 10.80 -30.93 5.50
C ILE A 40 10.47 -30.02 6.68
N LYS A 41 11.45 -29.25 7.17
CA LYS A 41 11.27 -28.33 8.30
C LYS A 41 10.27 -27.23 7.98
N THR A 42 10.26 -26.71 6.75
CA THR A 42 9.26 -25.75 6.30
C THR A 42 7.83 -26.30 6.36
N VAL A 43 7.62 -27.56 5.98
CA VAL A 43 6.30 -28.22 6.07
C VAL A 43 5.88 -28.43 7.54
N GLU A 44 6.82 -28.81 8.41
CA GLU A 44 6.56 -28.94 9.85
C GLU A 44 6.21 -27.60 10.51
N LEU A 45 6.90 -26.53 10.13
CA LEU A 45 6.65 -25.18 10.61
C LEU A 45 5.27 -24.69 10.17
N ASP A 46 4.90 -24.85 8.90
CA ASP A 46 3.55 -24.49 8.43
C ASP A 46 2.46 -25.25 9.19
N ALA A 47 2.63 -26.56 9.41
CA ALA A 47 1.69 -27.34 10.21
C ALA A 47 1.54 -26.77 11.64
N ALA A 48 2.63 -26.34 12.27
CA ALA A 48 2.61 -25.69 13.58
C ALA A 48 1.92 -24.30 13.56
N LEU A 49 1.96 -23.59 12.43
CA LEU A 49 1.26 -22.32 12.20
C LEU A 49 -0.21 -22.49 11.76
N GLY A 50 -0.69 -23.73 11.75
CA GLY A 50 -2.08 -24.08 11.44
C GLY A 50 -2.35 -24.43 9.98
N GLY A 51 -1.31 -24.65 9.16
CA GLY A 51 -1.43 -25.07 7.76
C GLY A 51 -2.02 -23.99 6.87
N ARG A 52 -1.54 -22.75 7.04
CA ARG A 52 -2.06 -21.54 6.37
C ARG A 52 -0.96 -20.74 5.69
N ALA A 53 0.28 -21.20 5.75
CA ALA A 53 1.39 -20.49 5.16
C ALA A 53 1.56 -20.86 3.69
N VAL A 54 1.99 -19.88 2.89
CA VAL A 54 2.56 -20.17 1.58
C VAL A 54 4.05 -20.45 1.76
N GLN A 55 4.54 -21.51 1.13
CA GLN A 55 5.93 -21.93 1.28
C GLN A 55 6.69 -21.71 -0.03
N TYR A 56 7.90 -21.14 0.05
CA TYR A 56 8.71 -20.77 -1.10
C TYR A 56 10.10 -21.39 -1.01
N ARG A 57 10.53 -22.04 -2.11
CA ARG A 57 11.91 -22.46 -2.33
C ARG A 57 12.68 -21.33 -3.01
N GLU A 58 13.68 -20.81 -2.34
CA GLU A 58 14.56 -19.75 -2.86
C GLU A 58 15.93 -20.33 -3.15
N VAL A 59 16.50 -20.05 -4.33
CA VAL A 59 17.83 -20.54 -4.72
C VAL A 59 18.73 -19.34 -4.97
N GLN A 60 19.97 -19.41 -4.49
CA GLN A 60 20.96 -18.36 -4.67
C GLN A 60 21.07 -17.89 -6.13
N GLY A 61 20.88 -16.58 -6.33
CA GLY A 61 20.95 -15.91 -7.64
C GLY A 61 19.72 -16.12 -8.53
N ASN A 62 18.67 -16.79 -8.03
CA ASN A 62 17.36 -16.94 -8.67
C ASN A 62 16.27 -16.81 -7.59
N GLU A 63 16.40 -15.85 -6.68
CA GLU A 63 15.41 -15.58 -5.64
C GLU A 63 14.18 -14.85 -6.19
N THR A 64 13.02 -15.06 -5.58
CA THR A 64 11.81 -14.31 -5.94
C THR A 64 11.90 -12.84 -5.51
N GLU A 65 11.23 -11.95 -6.26
CA GLU A 65 11.17 -10.52 -5.91
C GLU A 65 10.55 -10.28 -4.53
N LYS A 66 9.58 -11.13 -4.15
CA LYS A 66 8.99 -11.14 -2.82
C LYS A 66 10.05 -11.41 -1.74
N PHE A 67 10.87 -12.45 -1.90
CA PHE A 67 11.92 -12.77 -0.92
C PHE A 67 12.96 -11.66 -0.83
N LEU A 68 13.44 -11.17 -1.98
CA LEU A 68 14.43 -10.09 -2.04
C LEU A 68 13.94 -8.81 -1.37
N SER A 69 12.65 -8.50 -1.46
CA SER A 69 12.06 -7.31 -0.83
C SER A 69 12.14 -7.30 0.70
N TYR A 70 12.42 -8.43 1.36
CA TYR A 70 12.61 -8.47 2.81
C TYR A 70 13.99 -7.97 3.25
N PHE A 71 14.97 -7.93 2.33
CA PHE A 71 16.36 -7.61 2.61
C PHE A 71 16.77 -6.33 1.88
N LYS A 72 16.35 -5.17 2.43
CA LYS A 72 16.82 -3.86 1.96
C LYS A 72 18.11 -3.47 2.73
N PRO A 73 19.19 -3.02 2.06
CA PRO A 73 19.28 -2.74 0.63
C PRO A 73 19.58 -3.96 -0.25
N CYS A 74 20.17 -5.03 0.29
CA CYS A 74 20.49 -6.23 -0.49
C CYS A 74 20.66 -7.50 0.37
N ILE A 75 20.73 -8.65 -0.32
CA ILE A 75 21.24 -9.91 0.19
C ILE A 75 22.69 -10.09 -0.26
N ILE A 76 23.58 -10.49 0.67
CA ILE A 76 24.99 -10.74 0.39
C ILE A 76 25.31 -12.20 0.72
N PRO A 77 25.42 -13.07 -0.30
CA PRO A 77 25.89 -14.43 -0.09
C PRO A 77 27.38 -14.42 0.26
N GLU A 78 27.72 -15.06 1.38
CA GLU A 78 29.09 -15.18 1.88
C GLU A 78 29.70 -16.54 1.49
N GLU A 79 30.98 -16.60 1.15
CA GLU A 79 31.67 -17.86 0.87
C GLU A 79 31.85 -18.71 2.15
N GLY A 80 31.65 -20.04 2.05
CA GLY A 80 31.78 -21.02 3.14
C GLY A 80 30.48 -21.53 3.78
N GLY A 81 30.56 -22.65 4.52
CA GLY A 81 29.40 -23.34 5.13
C GLY A 81 29.79 -24.40 6.19
N VAL A 82 28.80 -25.00 6.88
CA VAL A 82 29.04 -25.98 7.97
C VAL A 82 29.27 -27.38 7.40
N ALA A 83 30.47 -27.66 6.89
CA ALA A 83 30.91 -29.03 6.68
C ALA A 83 31.54 -29.56 7.98
N SER A 84 30.73 -30.13 8.87
CA SER A 84 31.13 -30.88 10.08
C SER A 84 32.29 -30.30 10.93
N GLY A 85 31.95 -29.66 12.06
CA GLY A 85 32.82 -29.57 13.24
C GLY A 85 33.86 -28.43 13.27
N PHE A 86 33.65 -27.50 14.21
CA PHE A 86 34.63 -26.57 14.81
C PHE A 86 35.94 -26.31 14.05
N LYS A 87 36.01 -25.20 13.30
CA LYS A 87 37.20 -24.34 13.27
C LYS A 87 36.79 -22.88 13.28
N HIS A 88 37.39 -22.12 14.19
CA HIS A 88 37.38 -20.66 14.19
C HIS A 88 37.95 -20.18 12.84
N VAL A 89 37.34 -19.17 12.24
CA VAL A 89 37.95 -18.46 11.10
C VAL A 89 39.23 -17.80 11.63
N GLU A 90 40.39 -18.28 11.21
CA GLU A 90 41.65 -17.55 11.41
C GLU A 90 41.54 -16.25 10.62
N VAL A 91 41.56 -15.13 11.34
CA VAL A 91 41.71 -13.80 10.75
C VAL A 91 43.12 -13.76 10.19
N ASN A 92 43.24 -13.98 8.88
CA ASN A 92 44.48 -13.68 8.19
C ASN A 92 44.67 -12.16 8.22
N GLU A 93 45.55 -11.68 9.11
CA GLU A 93 46.09 -10.32 9.09
C GLU A 93 46.95 -10.15 7.83
N TRP A 94 46.31 -9.88 6.70
CA TRP A 94 46.96 -9.18 5.60
C TRP A 94 46.72 -7.69 5.81
N GLU A 95 47.78 -6.89 5.92
CA GLU A 95 47.74 -5.43 5.83
C GLU A 95 47.26 -5.03 4.42
N HIS A 96 45.98 -5.21 4.14
CA HIS A 96 45.33 -4.64 2.97
C HIS A 96 44.43 -3.51 3.44
N VAL A 97 44.66 -2.30 2.93
CA VAL A 97 43.76 -1.18 3.10
C VAL A 97 42.42 -1.59 2.46
N PRO A 98 41.33 -1.75 3.23
CA PRO A 98 40.05 -2.13 2.65
C PRO A 98 39.59 -1.02 1.70
N ARG A 99 39.24 -1.39 0.47
CA ARG A 99 38.76 -0.48 -0.58
C ARG A 99 37.55 -1.09 -1.27
N LEU A 100 36.48 -0.30 -1.40
CA LEU A 100 35.24 -0.72 -2.06
C LEU A 100 35.13 -0.04 -3.44
N PHE A 101 34.90 -0.85 -4.48
CA PHE A 101 34.72 -0.37 -5.85
C PHE A 101 33.25 -0.50 -6.27
N VAL A 102 32.66 0.58 -6.79
CA VAL A 102 31.35 0.57 -7.45
C VAL A 102 31.56 0.61 -8.96
N CYS A 103 31.22 -0.46 -9.68
CA CYS A 103 31.35 -0.51 -11.14
C CYS A 103 30.06 -0.09 -11.85
N ARG A 104 30.16 0.77 -12.87
CA ARG A 104 29.02 1.35 -13.60
C ARG A 104 29.10 1.05 -15.10
N GLY A 105 28.18 0.24 -15.65
CA GLY A 105 28.10 -0.05 -17.09
C GLY A 105 27.55 1.12 -17.93
N LYS A 106 27.94 1.23 -19.22
CA LYS A 106 27.47 2.30 -20.14
C LYS A 106 26.05 2.11 -20.72
N HIS A 107 25.45 0.92 -20.65
CA HIS A 107 24.29 0.56 -21.51
C HIS A 107 23.07 -0.07 -20.80
N THR A 108 22.88 0.14 -19.50
CA THR A 108 21.65 -0.27 -18.80
C THR A 108 20.60 0.83 -18.98
N VAL A 109 19.42 0.54 -19.55
CA VAL A 109 18.39 1.56 -19.86
C VAL A 109 17.91 2.33 -18.60
N HIS A 110 18.12 1.78 -17.40
CA HIS A 110 17.82 2.36 -16.08
C HIS A 110 19.08 2.90 -15.36
N VAL A 111 19.93 3.65 -16.08
CA VAL A 111 21.27 4.08 -15.64
C VAL A 111 21.32 4.71 -14.24
N LYS A 112 20.34 5.53 -13.84
CA LYS A 112 20.40 6.27 -12.57
C LYS A 112 20.00 5.42 -11.36
N GLU A 113 18.97 4.58 -11.50
CA GLU A 113 18.43 3.74 -10.43
C GLU A 113 19.46 2.70 -9.96
N GLU A 114 20.00 1.94 -10.91
CA GLU A 114 21.02 0.91 -10.63
C GLU A 114 22.26 1.52 -9.97
N ARG A 115 22.61 2.77 -10.34
CA ARG A 115 23.73 3.51 -9.74
C ARG A 115 23.44 3.94 -8.30
N ALA A 116 22.23 4.40 -8.01
CA ALA A 116 21.84 4.82 -6.66
C ALA A 116 21.77 3.61 -5.72
N LYS A 117 21.13 2.52 -6.14
CA LYS A 117 21.05 1.26 -5.37
C LYS A 117 22.43 0.65 -5.12
N ALA A 118 23.30 0.61 -6.14
CA ALA A 118 24.66 0.12 -5.97
C ALA A 118 25.47 0.95 -4.95
N LEU A 119 25.25 2.27 -4.92
CA LEU A 119 25.89 3.15 -3.95
C LEU A 119 25.35 2.92 -2.53
N GLU A 120 24.05 2.68 -2.37
CA GLU A 120 23.44 2.34 -1.07
C GLU A 120 24.04 1.05 -0.50
N VAL A 121 24.19 0.01 -1.33
CA VAL A 121 24.84 -1.25 -0.94
C VAL A 121 26.28 -1.02 -0.49
N VAL A 122 27.05 -0.22 -1.23
CA VAL A 122 28.44 0.06 -0.87
C VAL A 122 28.55 0.90 0.40
N GLN A 123 27.64 1.85 0.61
CA GLN A 123 27.58 2.60 1.86
C GLN A 123 27.25 1.69 3.04
N TYR A 124 26.27 0.79 2.87
CA TYR A 124 25.93 -0.21 3.88
C TYR A 124 27.12 -1.12 4.25
N LEU A 125 27.87 -1.61 3.25
CA LEU A 125 29.07 -2.43 3.46
C LEU A 125 30.18 -1.64 4.17
N LYS A 126 30.40 -0.40 3.75
CA LYS A 126 31.37 0.49 4.40
C LYS A 126 31.06 0.69 5.88
N ASP A 127 29.79 0.92 6.21
CA ASP A 127 29.38 1.20 7.58
C ASP A 127 29.32 -0.05 8.46
N THR A 128 28.88 -1.19 7.90
CA THR A 128 28.66 -2.43 8.65
C THR A 128 29.92 -3.30 8.77
N ASN A 129 30.73 -3.39 7.70
CA ASN A 129 31.88 -4.30 7.64
C ASN A 129 33.22 -3.58 7.86
N HIS A 130 33.26 -2.25 7.72
CA HIS A 130 34.50 -1.46 7.79
C HIS A 130 34.42 -0.23 8.72
N ASP A 131 33.43 -0.16 9.61
CA ASP A 131 33.23 0.93 10.59
C ASP A 131 33.25 2.34 9.98
N GLY A 132 32.84 2.50 8.72
CA GLY A 132 32.89 3.78 8.02
C GLY A 132 34.28 4.23 7.56
N LYS A 133 35.33 3.42 7.76
CA LYS A 133 36.74 3.79 7.52
C LYS A 133 37.27 3.43 6.13
N CYS A 134 36.51 2.66 5.36
CA CYS A 134 36.87 2.26 4.00
C CYS A 134 36.64 3.39 2.99
N GLU A 135 37.56 3.55 2.03
CA GLU A 135 37.39 4.45 0.89
C GLU A 135 36.53 3.79 -0.20
N VAL A 136 35.70 4.60 -0.85
CA VAL A 136 34.78 4.15 -1.91
C VAL A 136 35.18 4.81 -3.23
N ALA A 137 35.50 4.00 -4.21
CA ALA A 137 35.88 4.43 -5.55
C ALA A 137 34.80 4.06 -6.57
N ALA A 138 34.43 4.99 -7.46
CA ALA A 138 33.41 4.77 -8.48
C ALA A 138 34.07 4.58 -9.86
N VAL A 139 33.94 3.39 -10.43
CA VAL A 139 34.55 3.02 -11.72
C VAL A 139 33.49 3.01 -12.81
N GLU A 140 33.68 3.80 -13.86
CA GLU A 140 32.75 3.88 -15.01
C GLU A 140 33.28 3.13 -16.24
N ASP A 141 32.40 2.38 -16.87
CA ASP A 141 32.68 1.61 -18.09
C ASP A 141 33.17 2.54 -19.21
N GLY A 142 34.36 2.23 -19.74
CA GLY A 142 35.04 2.99 -20.78
C GLY A 142 35.71 4.29 -20.33
N LYS A 143 35.81 4.58 -19.01
CA LYS A 143 36.90 5.42 -18.50
C LYS A 143 38.13 4.52 -18.37
N LEU A 144 39.00 4.54 -19.38
CA LEU A 144 40.28 3.84 -19.35
C LEU A 144 41.26 4.56 -18.42
N MET A 145 42.34 3.86 -18.03
CA MET A 145 43.62 4.16 -17.35
C MET A 145 44.05 5.61 -16.97
N ALA A 146 43.38 6.66 -17.41
CA ALA A 146 43.56 8.04 -16.97
C ALA A 146 42.89 8.36 -15.63
N ASP A 147 41.93 7.54 -15.20
CA ASP A 147 41.33 7.58 -13.87
C ASP A 147 42.11 6.61 -12.96
N ALA A 148 42.68 7.13 -11.86
CA ALA A 148 43.52 6.36 -10.95
C ALA A 148 42.74 5.21 -10.29
N ASP A 149 41.46 5.44 -9.95
CA ASP A 149 40.59 4.42 -9.36
C ASP A 149 40.26 3.32 -10.36
N ALA A 150 40.02 3.67 -11.62
CA ALA A 150 39.80 2.70 -12.69
C ALA A 150 41.08 1.91 -13.01
N GLY A 151 42.24 2.57 -12.98
CA GLY A 151 43.55 1.95 -13.17
C GLY A 151 43.84 0.87 -12.13
N GLU A 152 43.66 1.21 -10.85
CA GLU A 152 43.82 0.28 -9.74
C GLU A 152 42.83 -0.88 -9.81
N PHE A 153 41.56 -0.60 -10.08
CA PHE A 153 40.53 -1.62 -10.24
C PHE A 153 40.90 -2.66 -11.31
N TRP A 154 41.26 -2.23 -12.53
CA TRP A 154 41.66 -3.16 -13.60
C TRP A 154 43.00 -3.84 -13.31
N GLY A 155 43.90 -3.20 -12.56
CA GLY A 155 45.14 -3.80 -12.09
C GLY A 155 44.92 -5.07 -11.25
N LEU A 156 43.88 -5.09 -10.40
CA LEU A 156 43.50 -6.26 -9.60
C LEU A 156 43.08 -7.47 -10.46
N PHE A 157 42.53 -7.22 -11.66
CA PHE A 157 42.12 -8.27 -12.61
C PHE A 157 43.21 -8.63 -13.63
N GLY A 158 44.44 -8.11 -13.48
CA GLY A 158 45.55 -8.35 -14.40
C GLY A 158 45.52 -7.50 -15.67
N GLY A 159 44.72 -6.43 -15.70
CA GLY A 159 44.58 -5.48 -16.80
C GLY A 159 43.15 -5.32 -17.31
N PHE A 160 42.96 -4.40 -18.26
CA PHE A 160 41.64 -4.12 -18.85
C PHE A 160 41.14 -5.30 -19.71
N ALA A 161 39.89 -5.72 -19.52
CA ALA A 161 39.22 -6.72 -20.34
C ALA A 161 37.91 -6.17 -20.96
N PRO A 162 37.66 -6.34 -22.27
CA PRO A 162 36.41 -5.92 -22.89
C PRO A 162 35.21 -6.68 -22.32
N LEU A 163 34.22 -5.96 -21.78
CA LEU A 163 33.01 -6.57 -21.23
C LEU A 163 32.06 -7.02 -22.35
N PRO A 164 31.56 -8.27 -22.34
CA PRO A 164 30.61 -8.75 -23.34
C PRO A 164 29.28 -8.01 -23.24
N ARG A 165 28.70 -7.65 -24.39
CA ARG A 165 27.41 -6.96 -24.48
C ARG A 165 26.28 -7.96 -24.18
N LYS A 166 25.70 -7.91 -22.98
CA LYS A 166 24.42 -8.57 -22.72
C LYS A 166 23.27 -7.71 -23.23
N THR A 167 22.54 -8.20 -24.24
CA THR A 167 21.24 -7.63 -24.60
C THR A 167 20.22 -8.06 -23.55
N PHE A 168 19.45 -7.12 -23.00
CA PHE A 168 18.39 -7.38 -22.02
C PHE A 168 17.32 -8.38 -22.49
N SER A 169 17.30 -8.73 -23.78
CA SER A 169 16.36 -9.70 -24.33
C SER A 169 16.65 -11.17 -23.96
N GLU A 170 17.78 -11.49 -23.31
CA GLU A 170 18.13 -12.87 -22.97
C GLU A 170 17.83 -13.28 -21.52
N LEU A 171 17.49 -12.34 -20.62
CA LEU A 171 17.07 -12.68 -19.25
C LEU A 171 15.57 -13.00 -19.15
N ASN A 172 14.77 -12.44 -20.06
CA ASN A 172 13.42 -12.93 -20.30
C ASN A 172 13.49 -13.88 -21.48
N GLY A 173 13.74 -15.16 -21.18
CA GLY A 173 13.63 -16.23 -22.16
C GLY A 173 12.36 -16.02 -22.99
N LYS A 174 12.50 -16.08 -24.33
CA LYS A 174 11.36 -16.11 -25.25
C LYS A 174 10.34 -17.07 -24.65
N GLY A 175 9.18 -16.55 -24.26
CA GLY A 175 8.07 -17.34 -23.75
C GLY A 175 7.58 -18.28 -24.84
N SER A 176 8.26 -19.41 -25.00
CA SER A 176 7.68 -20.59 -25.60
C SER A 176 6.53 -20.96 -24.68
N ALA A 177 5.31 -21.05 -25.21
CA ALA A 177 4.13 -21.40 -24.45
C ALA A 177 4.34 -22.79 -23.83
N PHE A 178 4.83 -22.82 -22.59
CA PHE A 178 4.96 -24.05 -21.83
C PHE A 178 3.55 -24.48 -21.46
N THR A 179 3.13 -25.64 -21.96
CA THR A 179 1.83 -26.21 -21.59
C THR A 179 1.91 -26.68 -20.14
N SER A 180 1.21 -26.00 -19.23
CA SER A 180 1.16 -26.40 -17.83
C SER A 180 0.65 -27.83 -17.69
N LYS A 181 1.34 -28.65 -16.88
CA LYS A 181 0.97 -30.05 -16.64
C LYS A 181 0.52 -30.21 -15.21
N LEU A 182 -0.68 -30.77 -15.02
CA LEU A 182 -1.22 -31.10 -13.71
C LEU A 182 -0.93 -32.57 -13.39
N ILE A 183 -0.43 -32.86 -12.20
CA ILE A 183 -0.09 -34.19 -11.73
C ILE A 183 -0.76 -34.39 -10.38
N CYS A 184 -1.57 -35.44 -10.24
CA CYS A 184 -2.17 -35.83 -8.97
C CYS A 184 -1.24 -36.79 -8.22
N LEU A 185 -1.07 -36.57 -6.92
CA LEU A 185 -0.32 -37.47 -6.06
C LEU A 185 -1.30 -38.36 -5.29
N ASN A 186 -1.31 -39.65 -5.61
CA ASN A 186 -2.18 -40.63 -4.95
C ASN A 186 -1.32 -41.70 -4.26
N LYS A 187 -1.32 -41.71 -2.92
CA LYS A 187 -0.58 -42.70 -2.10
C LYS A 187 0.89 -42.91 -2.51
N GLY A 188 1.55 -41.84 -2.97
CA GLY A 188 2.96 -41.86 -3.38
C GLY A 188 3.20 -42.09 -4.88
N GLN A 189 2.17 -42.33 -5.68
CA GLN A 189 2.28 -42.40 -7.14
C GLN A 189 1.87 -41.07 -7.79
N ALA A 190 2.74 -40.53 -8.64
CA ALA A 190 2.47 -39.35 -9.46
C ALA A 190 1.73 -39.76 -10.74
N VAL A 191 0.48 -39.32 -10.88
CA VAL A 191 -0.37 -39.62 -12.04
C VAL A 191 -0.64 -38.31 -12.80
N PRO A 192 -0.12 -38.16 -14.03
CA PRO A 192 -0.44 -37.01 -14.88
C PRO A 192 -1.95 -36.95 -15.18
N ILE A 193 -2.51 -35.74 -15.08
CA ILE A 193 -3.88 -35.45 -15.51
C ILE A 193 -3.79 -34.78 -16.88
N ASP A 194 -4.28 -35.46 -17.91
CA ASP A 194 -4.43 -34.86 -19.23
C ASP A 194 -5.68 -33.98 -19.24
N CYS A 195 -5.48 -32.67 -19.23
CA CYS A 195 -6.55 -31.69 -19.28
C CYS A 195 -6.17 -30.57 -20.26
N GLY A 196 -6.99 -30.36 -21.29
CA GLY A 196 -6.80 -29.26 -22.23
C GLY A 196 -7.03 -27.87 -21.61
N VAL A 197 -7.75 -27.81 -20.48
CA VAL A 197 -8.06 -26.59 -19.73
C VAL A 197 -7.98 -26.88 -18.22
N LEU A 198 -7.26 -26.02 -17.49
CA LEU A 198 -7.19 -26.08 -16.02
C LEU A 198 -8.39 -25.37 -15.39
N THR A 199 -9.16 -26.10 -14.57
CA THR A 199 -10.26 -25.53 -13.76
C THR A 199 -10.10 -25.93 -12.28
N ARG A 200 -10.69 -25.15 -11.36
CA ARG A 200 -10.57 -25.42 -9.92
C ARG A 200 -11.09 -26.83 -9.58
N GLU A 201 -12.16 -27.28 -10.23
CA GLU A 201 -12.84 -28.54 -9.91
C GLU A 201 -11.95 -29.78 -10.03
N LEU A 202 -10.80 -29.68 -10.71
CA LEU A 202 -9.79 -30.74 -10.78
C LEU A 202 -9.05 -30.98 -9.45
N LEU A 203 -9.04 -30.00 -8.55
CA LEU A 203 -8.34 -30.03 -7.27
C LEU A 203 -9.26 -30.54 -6.16
N ASP A 204 -9.01 -31.76 -5.69
CA ASP A 204 -9.73 -32.43 -4.60
C ASP A 204 -9.09 -32.11 -3.23
N SER A 205 -9.91 -31.70 -2.26
CA SER A 205 -9.50 -31.34 -0.90
C SER A 205 -8.79 -32.46 -0.13
N THR A 206 -8.91 -33.71 -0.56
CA THR A 206 -8.30 -34.90 0.06
C THR A 206 -6.94 -35.28 -0.55
N LYS A 207 -6.45 -34.55 -1.56
CA LYS A 207 -5.25 -34.93 -2.33
C LYS A 207 -4.27 -33.77 -2.48
N CYS A 208 -3.04 -34.11 -2.89
CA CYS A 208 -2.02 -33.16 -3.28
C CYS A 208 -1.81 -33.20 -4.80
N TYR A 209 -1.49 -32.04 -5.38
CA TYR A 209 -1.30 -31.87 -6.82
C TYR A 209 -0.03 -31.08 -7.10
N LEU A 210 0.68 -31.43 -8.17
CA LEU A 210 1.79 -30.68 -8.72
C LEU A 210 1.35 -30.04 -10.03
N LEU A 211 1.52 -28.73 -10.15
CA LEU A 211 1.29 -27.98 -11.38
C LEU A 211 2.65 -27.50 -11.90
N ASP A 212 3.16 -28.18 -12.92
CA ASP A 212 4.43 -27.84 -13.59
C ASP A 212 4.16 -26.77 -14.66
N CYS A 213 4.72 -25.58 -14.48
CA CYS A 213 4.68 -24.47 -15.42
C CYS A 213 6.05 -24.19 -16.07
N GLY A 214 7.02 -25.10 -15.95
CA GLY A 214 8.37 -24.94 -16.49
C GLY A 214 9.30 -24.26 -15.49
N SER A 215 9.25 -22.92 -15.42
CA SER A 215 10.07 -22.11 -14.50
C SER A 215 9.56 -22.14 -13.06
N GLU A 216 8.30 -22.49 -12.86
CA GLU A 216 7.63 -22.57 -11.56
C GLU A 216 6.91 -23.91 -11.44
N ILE A 217 7.01 -24.53 -10.28
CA ILE A 217 6.24 -25.72 -9.91
C ILE A 217 5.42 -25.36 -8.67
N TYR A 218 4.11 -25.55 -8.76
CA TYR A 218 3.22 -25.33 -7.62
C TYR A 218 2.84 -26.67 -7.00
N VAL A 219 2.97 -26.78 -5.68
CA VAL A 219 2.49 -27.92 -4.90
C VAL A 219 1.22 -27.50 -4.18
N TRP A 220 0.06 -27.88 -4.71
CA TRP A 220 -1.22 -27.60 -4.07
C TRP A 220 -1.60 -28.75 -3.13
N MET A 221 -1.91 -28.44 -1.88
CA MET A 221 -2.19 -29.39 -0.82
C MET A 221 -3.62 -29.21 -0.33
N GLY A 222 -4.47 -30.21 -0.56
CA GLY A 222 -5.86 -30.20 -0.10
C GLY A 222 -5.95 -30.10 1.42
N ARG A 223 -6.97 -29.41 1.94
CA ARG A 223 -7.11 -29.13 3.38
C ARG A 223 -7.26 -30.39 4.24
N GLU A 224 -7.74 -31.50 3.65
CA GLU A 224 -8.02 -32.78 4.32
C GLU A 224 -6.85 -33.77 4.25
N THR A 225 -5.72 -33.38 3.64
CA THR A 225 -4.50 -34.21 3.53
C THR A 225 -3.71 -34.29 4.84
N THR A 226 -3.03 -35.42 5.09
CA THR A 226 -2.17 -35.60 6.27
C THR A 226 -0.80 -34.94 6.13
N LEU A 227 -0.09 -34.75 7.25
CA LEU A 227 1.27 -34.18 7.24
C LEU A 227 2.23 -35.04 6.40
N GLU A 228 2.11 -36.36 6.47
CA GLU A 228 2.94 -37.30 5.70
C GLU A 228 2.66 -37.20 4.20
N GLU A 229 1.40 -36.99 3.80
CA GLU A 229 1.03 -36.75 2.40
C GLU A 229 1.62 -35.44 1.86
N ARG A 230 1.58 -34.38 2.68
CA ARG A 230 2.19 -33.08 2.35
C ARG A 230 3.70 -33.17 2.23
N LYS A 231 4.36 -33.89 3.15
CA LYS A 231 5.82 -34.16 3.07
C LYS A 231 6.18 -34.91 1.79
N ARG A 232 5.44 -35.97 1.45
CA ARG A 232 5.64 -36.70 0.18
C ARG A 232 5.43 -35.84 -1.05
N ALA A 233 4.42 -34.95 -1.03
CA ALA A 233 4.19 -34.01 -2.12
C ALA A 233 5.35 -33.02 -2.29
N GLY A 234 5.92 -32.57 -1.18
CA GLY A 234 7.15 -31.77 -1.18
C GLY A 234 8.32 -32.49 -1.83
N SER A 235 8.56 -33.76 -1.47
CA SER A 235 9.63 -34.58 -2.06
C SER A 235 9.41 -34.85 -3.55
N ALA A 236 8.20 -35.19 -3.97
CA ALA A 236 7.87 -35.42 -5.38
C ALA A 236 8.13 -34.18 -6.25
N ALA A 237 7.91 -32.97 -5.70
CA ALA A 237 8.24 -31.73 -6.41
C ALA A 237 9.75 -31.54 -6.61
N GLU A 238 10.58 -31.90 -5.62
CA GLU A 238 12.05 -31.86 -5.76
C GLU A 238 12.55 -32.90 -6.77
N GLU A 239 11.97 -34.11 -6.78
CA GLU A 239 12.30 -35.16 -7.75
C GLU A 239 12.04 -34.70 -9.19
N LEU A 240 10.92 -34.01 -9.46
CA LEU A 240 10.63 -33.44 -10.77
C LEU A 240 11.67 -32.41 -11.24
N LEU A 241 12.28 -31.66 -10.31
CA LEU A 241 13.36 -30.73 -10.65
C LEU A 241 14.61 -31.48 -11.14
N HIS A 242 14.95 -32.60 -10.49
CA HIS A 242 16.11 -33.41 -10.84
C HIS A 242 15.93 -34.10 -12.20
N GLU A 243 14.79 -34.74 -12.43
CA GLU A 243 14.48 -35.42 -13.70
C GLU A 243 14.47 -34.44 -14.89
N GLY A 244 14.00 -33.21 -14.68
CA GLY A 244 13.91 -32.19 -15.71
C GLY A 244 15.19 -31.36 -15.93
N ASN A 245 16.25 -31.57 -15.15
CA ASN A 245 17.43 -30.68 -15.07
C ASN A 245 17.04 -29.20 -14.81
N ARG A 246 16.05 -28.98 -13.93
CA ARG A 246 15.44 -27.67 -13.65
C ARG A 246 15.79 -27.13 -12.27
N GLN A 247 17.01 -27.31 -11.79
CA GLN A 247 17.39 -26.97 -10.41
C GLN A 247 17.17 -25.49 -10.02
N LYS A 248 17.08 -24.60 -11.01
CA LYS A 248 16.79 -23.17 -10.85
C LYS A 248 15.30 -22.82 -10.80
N SER A 249 14.40 -23.76 -11.09
CA SER A 249 12.96 -23.49 -11.04
C SER A 249 12.48 -23.31 -9.60
N HIS A 250 11.50 -22.44 -9.42
CA HIS A 250 10.90 -22.16 -8.13
C HIS A 250 9.90 -23.25 -7.75
N ILE A 251 9.88 -23.63 -6.47
CA ILE A 251 8.80 -24.46 -5.90
C ILE A 251 7.99 -23.58 -4.95
N ILE A 252 6.69 -23.45 -5.21
CA ILE A 252 5.74 -22.76 -4.35
C ILE A 252 4.74 -23.78 -3.81
N ARG A 253 4.67 -23.96 -2.49
CA ARG A 253 3.70 -24.88 -1.86
C ARG A 253 2.54 -24.08 -1.27
N LEU A 254 1.33 -24.50 -1.59
CA LEU A 254 0.07 -23.82 -1.29
C LEU A 254 -0.88 -24.76 -0.59
N MET A 255 -1.53 -24.28 0.47
CA MET A 255 -2.65 -24.95 1.11
C MET A 255 -3.96 -24.49 0.46
N GLU A 256 -4.92 -25.40 0.32
CA GLU A 256 -6.27 -25.08 -0.13
C GLU A 256 -6.87 -23.90 0.67
N GLY A 257 -7.38 -22.89 -0.06
CA GLY A 257 -7.93 -21.65 0.51
C GLY A 257 -6.90 -20.54 0.76
N PHE A 258 -5.61 -20.84 0.60
CA PHE A 258 -4.49 -19.89 0.73
C PHE A 258 -3.70 -19.76 -0.57
N GLU A 259 -4.35 -20.03 -1.71
CA GLU A 259 -3.73 -19.94 -3.02
C GLU A 259 -3.30 -18.51 -3.37
N THR A 260 -2.12 -18.35 -3.97
CA THR A 260 -1.65 -17.06 -4.46
C THR A 260 -2.39 -16.63 -5.72
N VAL A 261 -2.44 -15.33 -5.98
CA VAL A 261 -2.97 -14.74 -7.21
C VAL A 261 -2.35 -15.40 -8.46
N VAL A 262 -1.02 -15.54 -8.46
CA VAL A 262 -0.25 -16.13 -9.56
C VAL A 262 -0.62 -17.60 -9.82
N PHE A 263 -0.94 -18.36 -8.77
CA PHE A 263 -1.44 -19.72 -8.94
C PHE A 263 -2.84 -19.74 -9.54
N ARG A 264 -3.76 -18.91 -9.01
CA ARG A 264 -5.15 -18.84 -9.50
C ARG A 264 -5.21 -18.43 -10.97
N SER A 265 -4.32 -17.55 -11.42
CA SER A 265 -4.26 -17.08 -12.81
C SER A 265 -3.85 -18.17 -13.82
N LYS A 266 -3.32 -19.32 -13.36
CA LYS A 266 -3.06 -20.49 -14.22
C LYS A 266 -4.34 -21.26 -14.58
N PHE A 267 -5.46 -20.96 -13.94
CA PHE A 267 -6.75 -21.61 -14.16
C PHE A 267 -7.68 -20.70 -14.96
N ASN A 268 -8.42 -21.27 -15.92
CA ASN A 268 -9.33 -20.48 -16.77
C ASN A 268 -10.49 -19.84 -15.98
N LYS A 269 -10.92 -20.50 -14.91
CA LYS A 269 -11.95 -20.01 -14.00
C LYS A 269 -11.56 -20.40 -12.58
N TRP A 270 -11.36 -19.39 -11.74
CA TRP A 270 -11.23 -19.57 -10.30
C TRP A 270 -12.47 -18.98 -9.60
N PRO A 271 -13.07 -19.68 -8.62
CA PRO A 271 -14.23 -19.16 -7.90
C PRO A 271 -13.93 -17.79 -7.28
N LYS A 272 -14.77 -16.81 -7.57
CA LYS A 272 -14.72 -15.49 -6.91
C LYS A 272 -14.95 -15.74 -5.42
N LYS A 273 -14.08 -15.19 -4.57
CA LYS A 273 -14.11 -15.36 -3.12
C LYS A 273 -15.53 -15.03 -2.61
N ALA A 274 -16.32 -16.05 -2.27
CA ALA A 274 -17.57 -15.86 -1.56
C ALA A 274 -17.22 -15.42 -0.14
N GLU A 275 -18.00 -14.49 0.43
CA GLU A 275 -17.87 -14.08 1.83
C GLU A 275 -17.91 -15.32 2.73
N ALA A 276 -16.73 -15.75 3.19
CA ALA A 276 -16.63 -16.87 4.11
C ALA A 276 -17.08 -16.36 5.48
N VAL A 277 -18.28 -16.77 5.91
CA VAL A 277 -18.71 -16.71 7.30
C VAL A 277 -17.76 -17.58 8.13
N VAL A 278 -16.77 -16.96 8.77
CA VAL A 278 -15.88 -17.67 9.68
C VAL A 278 -16.66 -17.97 10.96
N SER A 279 -16.96 -19.26 11.20
CA SER A 279 -17.54 -19.74 12.45
C SER A 279 -16.59 -19.45 13.63
N ASP A 280 -17.14 -18.81 14.67
CA ASP A 280 -16.45 -18.42 15.92
C ASP A 280 -15.85 -19.60 16.71
N GLU A 281 -16.18 -20.85 16.37
CA GLU A 281 -15.74 -22.05 17.09
C GLU A 281 -14.23 -22.33 17.02
N SER A 282 -13.51 -21.76 16.05
CA SER A 282 -12.05 -21.95 15.89
C SER A 282 -11.22 -21.05 16.80
N ARG A 283 -11.76 -19.90 17.24
CA ARG A 283 -11.06 -18.94 18.12
C ARG A 283 -10.94 -19.46 19.56
N GLY A 284 -11.91 -20.25 20.01
CA GLY A 284 -11.95 -20.79 21.38
C GLY A 284 -10.89 -21.85 21.69
N LYS A 285 -10.47 -22.63 20.70
CA LYS A 285 -9.53 -23.77 20.90
C LYS A 285 -8.08 -23.32 21.08
N VAL A 286 -7.67 -22.24 20.39
CA VAL A 286 -6.30 -21.69 20.51
C VAL A 286 -6.08 -20.99 21.86
N ALA A 287 -7.08 -20.24 22.34
CA ALA A 287 -7.03 -19.60 23.65
C ALA A 287 -6.98 -20.61 24.82
N ALA A 288 -7.61 -21.78 24.66
CA ALA A 288 -7.58 -22.86 25.65
C ALA A 288 -6.23 -23.60 25.67
N LEU A 289 -5.57 -23.77 24.51
CA LEU A 289 -4.27 -24.43 24.43
C LEU A 289 -3.14 -23.58 25.06
N LEU A 290 -3.18 -22.26 24.87
CA LEU A 290 -2.19 -21.32 25.42
C LEU A 290 -2.29 -21.15 26.95
N LYS A 291 -3.48 -21.33 27.53
CA LYS A 291 -3.66 -21.39 29.00
C LYS A 291 -3.07 -22.64 29.63
N ARG A 292 -3.01 -23.75 28.90
CA ARG A 292 -2.52 -25.04 29.42
C ARG A 292 -0.99 -25.15 29.47
N GLN A 293 -0.27 -24.21 28.82
CA GLN A 293 1.20 -24.14 28.81
C GLN A 293 1.81 -23.03 29.71
N GLY A 294 1.01 -22.39 30.56
CA GLY A 294 1.55 -21.55 31.65
C GLY A 294 1.97 -20.12 31.26
N PHE A 295 1.57 -19.60 30.10
CA PHE A 295 1.77 -18.18 29.78
C PHE A 295 0.66 -17.33 30.42
N ASN A 296 1.04 -16.54 31.44
CA ASN A 296 0.12 -15.67 32.18
C ASN A 296 0.06 -14.28 31.50
N PHE A 297 -0.89 -14.07 30.57
CA PHE A 297 -1.15 -12.74 30.01
C PHE A 297 -2.26 -12.05 30.83
N LYS A 298 -1.89 -11.13 31.72
CA LYS A 298 -2.84 -10.17 32.30
C LYS A 298 -3.11 -9.08 31.25
N GLY A 299 -4.14 -9.28 30.42
CA GLY A 299 -4.61 -8.23 29.52
C GLY A 299 -5.30 -7.10 30.30
N PRO A 300 -5.03 -5.82 30.00
CA PRO A 300 -5.96 -4.76 30.38
C PRO A 300 -7.27 -4.94 29.60
N ALA A 301 -8.39 -4.63 30.26
CA ALA A 301 -9.71 -4.65 29.64
C ALA A 301 -9.71 -3.78 28.38
N LYS A 302 -10.06 -4.38 27.23
CA LYS A 302 -10.21 -3.69 25.95
C LYS A 302 -11.34 -2.68 26.06
N ALA A 303 -11.03 -1.39 26.09
CA ALA A 303 -11.87 -0.42 25.43
C ALA A 303 -11.87 -0.78 23.93
N ALA A 304 -13.06 -0.90 23.32
CA ALA A 304 -13.14 -1.05 21.88
C ALA A 304 -12.37 0.10 21.22
N PRO A 305 -11.46 -0.15 20.26
CA PRO A 305 -10.84 0.94 19.55
C PRO A 305 -11.95 1.71 18.86
N VAL A 306 -12.12 2.97 19.23
CA VAL A 306 -12.90 3.93 18.48
C VAL A 306 -12.27 3.95 17.08
N LYS A 307 -12.97 3.41 16.08
CA LYS A 307 -12.60 3.61 14.68
C LYS A 307 -12.68 5.12 14.45
N GLN A 308 -11.54 5.81 14.51
CA GLN A 308 -11.45 7.17 14.01
C GLN A 308 -11.68 7.09 12.50
N GLU A 309 -12.73 7.74 12.01
CA GLU A 309 -12.88 7.94 10.57
C GLU A 309 -11.64 8.71 10.07
N PRO A 310 -11.08 8.35 8.91
CA PRO A 310 -9.97 9.10 8.31
C PRO A 310 -10.38 10.56 8.17
N GLN A 311 -9.54 11.49 8.64
CA GLN A 311 -9.82 12.91 8.48
C GLN A 311 -9.77 13.29 6.99
N PRO A 312 -10.65 14.20 6.52
CA PRO A 312 -10.62 14.67 5.13
C PRO A 312 -9.23 15.22 4.78
N GLN A 313 -8.66 14.72 3.69
CA GLN A 313 -7.29 15.04 3.27
C GLN A 313 -7.18 16.39 2.54
N ILE A 314 -8.32 16.92 2.08
CA ILE A 314 -8.43 18.18 1.35
C ILE A 314 -9.07 19.21 2.29
N ASP A 315 -8.44 20.38 2.44
CA ASP A 315 -9.03 21.52 3.13
C ASP A 315 -10.28 21.97 2.36
N CYS A 316 -11.45 21.78 2.95
CA CYS A 316 -12.76 21.97 2.31
C CYS A 316 -13.15 23.46 2.18
N THR A 317 -12.20 24.38 2.37
CA THR A 317 -12.35 25.84 2.23
C THR A 317 -12.04 26.38 0.84
N GLY A 318 -11.63 25.51 -0.09
CA GLY A 318 -11.33 25.84 -1.48
C GLY A 318 -12.53 26.25 -2.33
N ASN A 319 -12.25 26.58 -3.59
CA ASN A 319 -13.20 27.06 -4.59
C ASN A 319 -13.64 25.90 -5.52
N LEU A 320 -14.95 25.65 -5.56
CA LEU A 320 -15.56 24.63 -6.42
C LEU A 320 -16.13 25.25 -7.69
N GLN A 321 -15.83 24.60 -8.82
CA GLN A 321 -16.43 24.89 -10.12
C GLN A 321 -16.92 23.59 -10.73
N VAL A 322 -18.14 23.57 -11.26
CA VAL A 322 -18.74 22.36 -11.84
C VAL A 322 -19.32 22.67 -13.21
N TRP A 323 -19.12 21.74 -14.13
CA TRP A 323 -19.70 21.75 -15.46
C TRP A 323 -20.49 20.46 -15.71
N ARG A 324 -21.64 20.57 -16.36
CA ARG A 324 -22.36 19.42 -16.92
C ARG A 324 -21.90 19.19 -18.35
N VAL A 325 -21.66 17.93 -18.72
CA VAL A 325 -21.32 17.54 -20.08
C VAL A 325 -22.59 17.41 -20.92
N ASN A 326 -22.54 17.90 -22.14
CA ASN A 326 -23.66 17.89 -23.06
C ASN A 326 -23.15 17.62 -24.49
N GLY A 327 -23.32 16.38 -24.97
CA GLY A 327 -22.65 15.93 -26.18
C GLY A 327 -21.12 15.96 -26.04
N SER A 328 -20.45 16.76 -26.87
CA SER A 328 -18.98 16.92 -26.85
C SER A 328 -18.49 18.17 -26.11
N GLU A 329 -19.39 18.95 -25.50
CA GLU A 329 -19.07 20.20 -24.82
C GLU A 329 -19.41 20.14 -23.32
N LYS A 330 -18.93 21.12 -22.55
CA LYS A 330 -19.25 21.28 -21.12
C LYS A 330 -19.89 22.65 -20.85
N THR A 331 -20.95 22.66 -20.06
CA THR A 331 -21.68 23.88 -19.65
C THR A 331 -21.44 24.16 -18.18
N PHE A 332 -20.98 25.37 -17.85
CA PHE A 332 -20.75 25.78 -16.46
C PHE A 332 -22.06 25.89 -15.68
N LEU A 333 -22.08 25.39 -14.44
CA LEU A 333 -23.25 25.42 -13.56
C LEU A 333 -23.19 26.64 -12.63
N SER A 334 -24.35 27.28 -12.43
CA SER A 334 -24.50 28.31 -11.41
C SER A 334 -24.30 27.73 -10.02
N PHE A 335 -23.91 28.56 -9.05
CA PHE A 335 -23.61 28.15 -7.68
C PHE A 335 -24.71 27.28 -7.04
N SER A 336 -25.99 27.57 -7.31
CA SER A 336 -27.14 26.80 -6.79
C SER A 336 -27.29 25.39 -7.38
N GLU A 337 -26.67 25.13 -8.53
CA GLU A 337 -26.79 23.88 -9.29
C GLU A 337 -25.55 22.99 -9.16
N GLN A 338 -24.43 23.50 -8.63
CA GLN A 338 -23.16 22.77 -8.56
C GLN A 338 -23.19 21.51 -7.69
N CYS A 339 -24.17 21.39 -6.79
CA CYS A 339 -24.36 20.22 -5.94
C CYS A 339 -25.55 19.34 -6.38
N LYS A 340 -26.18 19.64 -7.52
CA LYS A 340 -27.36 18.94 -8.04
C LYS A 340 -26.99 18.08 -9.25
N PHE A 341 -26.77 16.81 -9.00
CA PHE A 341 -26.34 15.87 -10.04
C PHE A 341 -27.51 15.02 -10.51
N TYR A 342 -27.54 14.68 -11.79
CA TYR A 342 -28.54 13.82 -12.39
C TYR A 342 -27.89 12.47 -12.75
N SER A 343 -28.57 11.37 -12.40
CA SER A 343 -28.06 10.01 -12.61
C SER A 343 -27.83 9.67 -14.09
N GLY A 344 -28.47 10.39 -15.01
CA GLY A 344 -28.34 10.25 -16.46
C GLY A 344 -27.25 11.12 -17.09
N ASP A 345 -26.60 11.99 -16.32
CA ASP A 345 -25.65 12.98 -16.85
C ASP A 345 -24.20 12.68 -16.39
N CYS A 346 -23.26 13.33 -17.06
CA CYS A 346 -21.84 13.36 -16.67
C CYS A 346 -21.45 14.78 -16.24
N TYR A 347 -20.60 14.87 -15.23
CA TYR A 347 -20.13 16.14 -14.68
C TYR A 347 -18.61 16.17 -14.64
N ILE A 348 -18.06 17.38 -14.81
CA ILE A 348 -16.65 17.68 -14.57
C ILE A 348 -16.64 18.69 -13.44
N PHE A 349 -15.78 18.51 -12.45
CA PHE A 349 -15.57 19.48 -11.38
C PHE A 349 -14.09 19.85 -11.28
N GLN A 350 -13.85 21.07 -10.86
CA GLN A 350 -12.53 21.58 -10.53
C GLN A 350 -12.62 22.17 -9.13
N TYR A 351 -11.75 21.70 -8.25
CA TYR A 351 -11.66 22.17 -6.88
C TYR A 351 -10.26 22.70 -6.63
N THR A 352 -10.15 23.97 -6.29
CA THR A 352 -8.87 24.64 -6.04
C THR A 352 -8.77 25.02 -4.58
N TYR A 353 -7.72 24.57 -3.90
CA TYR A 353 -7.55 24.72 -2.45
C TYR A 353 -6.09 25.09 -2.10
N PRO A 354 -5.85 25.76 -0.96
CA PRO A 354 -4.50 26.12 -0.56
C PRO A 354 -3.69 24.87 -0.20
N GLY A 355 -2.54 24.68 -0.85
CA GLY A 355 -1.55 23.65 -0.53
C GLY A 355 -0.27 24.22 0.08
N ASP A 356 0.68 23.34 0.41
CA ASP A 356 1.94 23.70 1.08
C ASP A 356 2.84 24.59 0.19
N ASP A 357 2.86 24.33 -1.12
CA ASP A 357 3.70 25.02 -2.13
C ASP A 357 2.87 25.88 -3.11
N GLY A 358 1.68 26.30 -2.71
CA GLY A 358 0.76 27.13 -3.52
C GLY A 358 -0.63 26.51 -3.67
N ASP A 359 -1.45 27.09 -4.54
CA ASP A 359 -2.80 26.56 -4.78
C ASP A 359 -2.71 25.20 -5.49
N GLU A 360 -3.34 24.20 -4.89
CA GLU A 360 -3.52 22.88 -5.46
C GLU A 360 -4.86 22.78 -6.17
N CYS A 361 -4.93 21.86 -7.14
CA CYS A 361 -6.10 21.71 -7.99
C CYS A 361 -6.44 20.23 -8.16
N LEU A 362 -7.68 19.90 -7.86
CA LEU A 362 -8.30 18.60 -8.14
C LEU A 362 -9.29 18.80 -9.29
N ILE A 363 -9.07 18.11 -10.40
CA ILE A 363 -10.05 18.00 -11.48
C ILE A 363 -10.66 16.62 -11.40
N GLY A 364 -11.98 16.53 -11.46
CA GLY A 364 -12.65 15.25 -11.43
C GLY A 364 -13.77 15.12 -12.44
N THR A 365 -14.04 13.88 -12.80
CA THR A 365 -15.23 13.47 -13.55
C THR A 365 -16.14 12.66 -12.64
N TRP A 366 -17.44 12.95 -12.68
CA TRP A 366 -18.46 12.15 -12.03
C TRP A 366 -19.44 11.62 -13.08
N PHE A 367 -19.66 10.31 -13.07
CA PHE A 367 -20.52 9.62 -14.03
C PHE A 367 -21.76 9.07 -13.36
N GLY A 368 -22.92 9.56 -13.81
CA GLY A 368 -24.20 9.04 -13.39
C GLY A 368 -24.38 7.57 -13.79
N LYS A 369 -25.13 6.83 -12.98
CA LYS A 369 -25.38 5.40 -13.19
C LYS A 369 -26.09 5.11 -14.52
N LYS A 370 -26.93 6.03 -14.96
CA LYS A 370 -27.68 5.99 -16.23
C LYS A 370 -27.04 6.83 -17.34
N SER A 371 -25.85 7.40 -17.13
CA SER A 371 -25.20 8.22 -18.16
C SER A 371 -24.71 7.39 -19.34
N VAL A 372 -24.65 8.02 -20.51
CA VAL A 372 -24.32 7.36 -21.78
C VAL A 372 -22.81 7.32 -22.01
N GLU A 373 -22.34 6.29 -22.69
CA GLU A 373 -20.89 6.02 -22.84
C GLU A 373 -20.18 7.09 -23.68
N GLU A 374 -20.87 7.65 -24.67
CA GLU A 374 -20.35 8.73 -25.51
C GLU A 374 -20.06 9.99 -24.68
N GLU A 375 -20.95 10.35 -23.74
CA GLU A 375 -20.77 11.52 -22.88
C GLU A 375 -19.78 11.27 -21.74
N ARG A 376 -19.64 10.02 -21.26
CA ARG A 376 -18.54 9.63 -20.37
C ARG A 376 -17.19 9.81 -21.07
N SER A 377 -17.08 9.32 -22.30
CA SER A 377 -15.87 9.48 -23.12
C SER A 377 -15.55 10.96 -23.40
N ALA A 378 -16.58 11.77 -23.69
CA ALA A 378 -16.44 13.21 -23.87
C ALA A 378 -15.99 13.92 -22.58
N ALA A 379 -16.58 13.56 -21.44
CA ALA A 379 -16.22 14.09 -20.13
C ALA A 379 -14.75 13.82 -19.79
N THR A 380 -14.29 12.59 -20.00
CA THR A 380 -12.88 12.21 -19.84
C THR A 380 -11.97 13.05 -20.73
N SER A 381 -12.27 13.14 -22.03
CA SER A 381 -11.46 13.93 -22.98
C SER A 381 -11.41 15.43 -22.61
N LEU A 382 -12.51 15.98 -22.11
CA LEU A 382 -12.57 17.37 -21.66
C LEU A 382 -11.77 17.59 -20.36
N ALA A 383 -11.81 16.65 -19.43
CA ALA A 383 -11.01 16.69 -18.20
C ALA A 383 -9.51 16.56 -18.51
N ASP A 384 -9.11 15.68 -19.43
CA ASP A 384 -7.72 15.56 -19.88
C ASP A 384 -7.19 16.86 -20.47
N LYS A 385 -7.98 17.54 -21.32
CA LYS A 385 -7.62 18.87 -21.86
C LYS A 385 -7.45 19.91 -20.75
N MET A 386 -8.26 19.85 -19.69
CA MET A 386 -8.08 20.74 -18.52
C MET A 386 -6.77 20.43 -17.79
N ILE A 387 -6.47 19.16 -17.56
CA ILE A 387 -5.21 18.72 -16.93
C ILE A 387 -4.01 19.17 -17.77
N GLU A 388 -4.04 18.98 -19.10
CA GLU A 388 -2.99 19.44 -20.02
C GLU A 388 -2.78 20.96 -19.94
N SER A 389 -3.88 21.73 -19.88
CA SER A 389 -3.81 23.19 -19.74
C SER A 389 -3.15 23.65 -18.44
N LEU A 390 -3.28 22.84 -17.37
CA LEU A 390 -2.62 23.05 -16.07
C LEU A 390 -1.22 22.42 -16.02
N LYS A 391 -0.62 22.11 -17.17
CA LYS A 391 0.69 21.44 -17.29
C LYS A 391 0.76 20.17 -16.45
N PHE A 392 -0.39 19.53 -16.30
CA PHE A 392 -0.63 18.35 -15.51
C PHE A 392 -0.24 18.44 -14.02
N GLN A 393 -0.23 19.63 -13.43
CA GLN A 393 0.06 19.77 -11.99
C GLN A 393 -1.14 19.42 -11.11
N ALA A 394 -2.35 19.38 -11.68
CA ALA A 394 -3.57 19.02 -10.99
C ALA A 394 -3.70 17.49 -10.83
N VAL A 395 -4.35 17.07 -9.73
CA VAL A 395 -4.80 15.69 -9.54
C VAL A 395 -6.02 15.46 -10.41
N LEU A 396 -6.07 14.33 -11.12
CA LEU A 396 -7.26 13.89 -11.86
C LEU A 396 -7.97 12.79 -11.06
N VAL A 397 -9.30 12.85 -10.96
CA VAL A 397 -10.10 11.77 -10.37
C VAL A 397 -11.28 11.38 -11.26
N ARG A 398 -11.58 10.09 -11.34
CA ARG A 398 -12.75 9.54 -12.03
C ARG A 398 -13.63 8.81 -11.02
N VAL A 399 -14.87 9.25 -10.89
CA VAL A 399 -15.83 8.79 -9.89
C VAL A 399 -17.14 8.37 -10.58
N TYR A 400 -17.78 7.33 -10.06
CA TYR A 400 -19.11 6.89 -10.51
C TYR A 400 -20.13 7.07 -9.39
N GLU A 401 -21.40 7.26 -9.77
CA GLU A 401 -22.53 7.32 -8.86
C GLU A 401 -22.55 6.10 -7.91
N GLY A 402 -22.60 6.37 -6.61
CA GLY A 402 -22.60 5.36 -5.55
C GLY A 402 -21.23 4.77 -5.22
N LYS A 403 -20.16 5.26 -5.86
CA LYS A 403 -18.76 4.95 -5.58
C LYS A 403 -17.98 6.22 -5.21
N GLU A 404 -18.65 7.24 -4.71
CA GLU A 404 -18.00 8.49 -4.31
C GLU A 404 -17.04 8.26 -3.13
N PRO A 405 -15.79 8.74 -3.23
CA PRO A 405 -14.82 8.66 -2.14
C PRO A 405 -15.20 9.61 -1.00
N ILE A 406 -14.67 9.37 0.20
CA ILE A 406 -15.08 10.12 1.40
C ILE A 406 -14.74 11.62 1.28
N GLU A 407 -13.67 11.98 0.56
CA GLU A 407 -13.26 13.35 0.30
C GLU A 407 -14.21 14.09 -0.65
N PHE A 408 -15.06 13.37 -1.39
CA PHE A 408 -16.02 13.97 -2.32
C PHE A 408 -17.11 14.76 -1.58
N PHE A 409 -17.62 14.23 -0.48
CA PHE A 409 -18.78 14.82 0.21
C PHE A 409 -18.46 16.17 0.87
N PRO A 410 -17.33 16.34 1.56
CA PRO A 410 -16.94 17.63 2.09
C PRO A 410 -16.72 18.72 1.03
N ILE A 411 -16.24 18.36 -0.18
CA ILE A 411 -16.06 19.31 -1.30
C ILE A 411 -17.42 19.87 -1.76
N PHE A 412 -18.42 19.00 -1.91
CA PHE A 412 -19.74 19.39 -2.42
C PHE A 412 -20.70 19.86 -1.32
N GLN A 413 -20.42 19.55 -0.05
CA GLN A 413 -21.17 19.88 1.18
C GLN A 413 -22.61 19.33 1.23
N ASN A 414 -23.42 19.57 0.19
CA ASN A 414 -24.83 19.20 0.09
C ASN A 414 -25.13 18.51 -1.26
N LEU A 415 -24.50 17.36 -1.50
CA LEU A 415 -24.71 16.61 -2.74
C LEU A 415 -26.13 16.03 -2.80
N VAL A 416 -26.85 16.35 -3.88
CA VAL A 416 -28.17 15.79 -4.20
C VAL A 416 -28.12 15.12 -5.57
N ILE A 417 -28.46 13.84 -5.62
CA ILE A 417 -28.52 13.03 -6.84
C ILE A 417 -29.99 12.83 -7.24
N TYR A 418 -30.36 13.38 -8.39
CA TYR A 418 -31.68 13.30 -9.01
C TYR A 418 -31.75 12.16 -10.01
N LYS A 419 -32.98 11.69 -10.27
CA LYS A 419 -33.27 10.72 -11.33
C LYS A 419 -33.29 11.37 -12.71
N GLY A 420 -33.15 10.52 -13.71
CA GLY A 420 -33.02 10.89 -15.12
C GLY A 420 -31.82 11.80 -15.39
N GLY A 421 -31.93 12.65 -16.42
CA GLY A 421 -30.82 13.42 -16.96
C GLY A 421 -31.29 14.55 -17.87
N MET A 422 -30.50 15.60 -17.96
CA MET A 422 -30.78 16.81 -18.73
C MET A 422 -29.87 16.96 -19.95
N SER A 423 -28.86 16.09 -20.11
CA SER A 423 -27.96 16.12 -21.26
C SER A 423 -28.67 15.70 -22.55
N THR A 424 -28.24 16.25 -23.68
CA THR A 424 -28.78 15.88 -24.99
C THR A 424 -28.48 14.42 -25.33
N GLY A 425 -27.31 13.89 -24.91
CA GLY A 425 -26.97 12.49 -25.07
C GLY A 425 -27.93 11.57 -24.33
N TYR A 426 -28.20 11.84 -23.05
CA TYR A 426 -29.16 11.09 -22.26
C TYR A 426 -30.58 11.17 -22.86
N LYS A 427 -31.07 12.38 -23.18
CA LYS A 427 -32.41 12.56 -23.75
C LYS A 427 -32.58 11.84 -25.08
N LYS A 428 -31.54 11.84 -25.92
CA LYS A 428 -31.54 11.08 -27.17
C LYS A 428 -31.56 9.57 -26.91
N PHE A 429 -30.72 9.08 -26.00
CA PHE A 429 -30.66 7.66 -25.65
C PHE A 429 -32.00 7.11 -25.14
N ILE A 430 -32.66 7.80 -24.20
CA ILE A 430 -33.97 7.33 -23.70
C ILE A 430 -35.03 7.33 -24.79
N SER A 431 -35.04 8.34 -25.67
CA SER A 431 -35.98 8.44 -26.78
C SER A 431 -35.77 7.31 -27.80
N GLU A 432 -34.53 7.03 -28.19
CA GLU A 432 -34.17 5.97 -29.14
C GLU A 432 -34.45 4.56 -28.61
N ASN A 433 -34.35 4.37 -27.30
CA ASN A 433 -34.60 3.07 -26.64
C ASN A 433 -36.03 2.93 -26.09
N GLY A 434 -36.91 3.93 -26.28
CA GLY A 434 -38.29 3.91 -25.77
C GLY A 434 -38.39 3.84 -24.24
N ILE A 435 -37.40 4.39 -23.53
CA ILE A 435 -37.35 4.42 -22.07
C ILE A 435 -38.15 5.64 -21.59
N GLU A 436 -39.00 5.44 -20.58
CA GLU A 436 -39.75 6.55 -19.96
C GLU A 436 -38.80 7.55 -19.29
N ASP A 437 -39.06 8.84 -19.52
CA ASP A 437 -38.24 9.91 -18.97
C ASP A 437 -38.59 10.15 -17.48
N ASP A 438 -37.82 9.53 -16.59
CA ASP A 438 -37.94 9.69 -15.14
C ASP A 438 -37.15 10.89 -14.59
N THR A 439 -36.79 11.85 -15.44
CA THR A 439 -36.03 13.04 -15.03
C THR A 439 -36.82 13.86 -14.03
N TYR A 440 -36.13 14.24 -12.94
CA TYR A 440 -36.70 15.09 -11.91
C TYR A 440 -37.31 16.38 -12.48
N SER A 441 -38.47 16.75 -11.94
CA SER A 441 -39.15 18.01 -12.21
C SER A 441 -39.54 18.67 -10.89
N GLU A 442 -39.31 19.98 -10.77
CA GLU A 442 -39.67 20.75 -9.58
C GLU A 442 -41.17 20.75 -9.27
N ASN A 443 -42.01 20.49 -10.29
CA ASN A 443 -43.45 20.39 -10.15
C ASN A 443 -43.94 18.98 -9.78
N GLY A 444 -43.03 18.00 -9.73
CA GLY A 444 -43.33 16.60 -9.46
C GLY A 444 -43.21 16.22 -7.99
N VAL A 445 -43.78 15.06 -7.63
CA VAL A 445 -43.52 14.43 -6.33
C VAL A 445 -42.22 13.64 -6.42
N ALA A 446 -41.29 13.87 -5.49
CA ALA A 446 -40.04 13.14 -5.40
C ALA A 446 -39.79 12.64 -3.97
N LEU A 447 -39.24 11.44 -3.85
CA LEU A 447 -38.81 10.85 -2.59
C LEU A 447 -37.28 10.82 -2.58
N PHE A 448 -36.68 11.32 -1.50
CA PHE A 448 -35.22 11.31 -1.31
C PHE A 448 -34.88 10.42 -0.13
N ARG A 449 -33.94 9.50 -0.37
CA ARG A 449 -33.24 8.78 0.69
C ARG A 449 -32.01 9.61 1.06
N VAL A 450 -31.95 10.02 2.33
CA VAL A 450 -30.76 10.66 2.88
C VAL A 450 -29.90 9.57 3.53
N GLN A 451 -28.65 9.45 3.11
CA GLN A 451 -27.72 8.43 3.61
C GLN A 451 -26.32 9.02 3.85
N GLY A 452 -25.59 8.44 4.80
CA GLY A 452 -24.22 8.87 5.15
C GLY A 452 -23.64 8.11 6.33
N SER A 453 -22.30 8.09 6.46
CA SER A 453 -21.61 7.44 7.60
C SER A 453 -21.36 8.39 8.78
N GLY A 454 -21.52 9.70 8.57
CA GLY A 454 -21.32 10.74 9.57
C GLY A 454 -21.80 12.11 9.06
N PRO A 455 -21.76 13.15 9.90
CA PRO A 455 -22.26 14.50 9.55
C PRO A 455 -21.62 15.10 8.30
N GLU A 456 -20.35 14.78 8.02
CA GLU A 456 -19.55 15.31 6.91
C GLU A 456 -19.66 14.49 5.61
N ASN A 457 -20.46 13.41 5.62
CA ASN A 457 -20.62 12.49 4.49
C ASN A 457 -22.11 12.17 4.29
N MET A 458 -22.94 13.20 4.19
CA MET A 458 -24.36 13.04 3.93
C MET A 458 -24.67 13.36 2.47
N GLN A 459 -25.51 12.54 1.85
CA GLN A 459 -26.04 12.76 0.52
C GLN A 459 -27.53 12.47 0.47
N ALA A 460 -28.23 13.16 -0.42
CA ALA A 460 -29.63 12.89 -0.74
C ALA A 460 -29.74 12.27 -2.13
N ILE A 461 -30.34 11.09 -2.23
CA ILE A 461 -30.53 10.38 -3.50
C ILE A 461 -32.02 10.23 -3.76
N GLN A 462 -32.48 10.70 -4.91
CA GLN A 462 -33.86 10.49 -5.35
C GLN A 462 -34.10 9.01 -5.64
N VAL A 463 -35.10 8.44 -4.98
CA VAL A 463 -35.53 7.05 -5.13
C VAL A 463 -36.92 6.99 -5.75
N ASP A 464 -37.35 5.79 -6.16
CA ASP A 464 -38.71 5.59 -6.66
C ASP A 464 -39.73 6.05 -5.63
N THR A 465 -40.73 6.79 -6.11
CA THR A 465 -41.84 7.29 -5.31
C THR A 465 -42.97 6.26 -5.28
N PRO A 466 -43.29 5.70 -4.12
CA PRO A 466 -44.64 5.30 -3.82
C PRO A 466 -45.38 6.57 -3.39
N ASN A 467 -46.25 7.10 -4.25
CA ASN A 467 -47.06 8.32 -4.08
C ASN A 467 -47.21 8.81 -2.62
N LEU A 468 -46.53 9.87 -2.15
CA LEU A 468 -47.08 10.80 -1.11
C LEU A 468 -46.23 12.04 -0.75
N GLN A 469 -46.94 13.03 -0.19
CA GLN A 469 -46.49 14.25 0.52
C GLN A 469 -45.60 13.99 1.75
N SER A 470 -44.64 14.89 1.97
CA SER A 470 -43.57 14.80 2.98
C SER A 470 -44.00 15.22 4.39
N ARG A 471 -43.66 14.38 5.38
CA ARG A 471 -43.53 14.69 6.82
C ARG A 471 -42.38 13.85 7.39
N LEU A 472 -41.58 14.44 8.29
CA LEU A 472 -40.47 13.74 8.96
C LEU A 472 -41.02 12.60 9.83
N LEU A 473 -40.58 11.37 9.58
CA LEU A 473 -40.99 10.17 10.32
C LEU A 473 -39.76 9.40 10.79
N LYS A 474 -39.78 8.91 12.04
CA LYS A 474 -38.76 7.99 12.55
C LYS A 474 -39.11 6.56 12.12
N GLU A 475 -38.09 5.77 11.83
CA GLU A 475 -38.22 4.33 11.54
C GLU A 475 -39.04 3.63 12.64
N GLY A 476 -40.07 2.89 12.25
CA GLY A 476 -41.02 2.21 13.14
C GLY A 476 -42.21 3.05 13.61
N SER A 477 -42.24 4.35 13.32
CA SER A 477 -43.34 5.26 13.66
C SER A 477 -44.17 5.68 12.44
N GLU A 478 -44.14 4.91 11.36
CA GLU A 478 -44.84 5.24 10.13
C GLU A 478 -46.34 4.95 10.24
N TYR A 479 -47.16 5.90 9.80
CA TYR A 479 -48.62 5.73 9.80
C TYR A 479 -49.06 4.66 8.80
N ASP A 480 -50.21 4.01 9.05
CA ASP A 480 -50.81 3.05 8.11
C ASP A 480 -51.02 3.64 6.70
N GLN A 481 -51.24 4.96 6.62
CA GLN A 481 -51.37 5.66 5.35
C GLN A 481 -50.08 5.62 4.53
N PHE A 482 -48.90 5.75 5.16
CA PHE A 482 -47.60 5.61 4.50
C PHE A 482 -47.44 4.22 3.88
N TRP A 483 -47.77 3.16 4.64
CA TRP A 483 -47.68 1.77 4.16
C TRP A 483 -48.70 1.43 3.06
N LYS A 484 -49.90 2.02 3.10
CA LYS A 484 -50.90 1.85 2.03
C LYS A 484 -50.42 2.38 0.68
N LEU A 485 -49.52 3.36 0.66
CA LEU A 485 -49.03 4.00 -0.57
C LEU A 485 -47.83 3.28 -1.17
N LEU A 486 -47.07 2.62 -0.31
CA LEU A 486 -46.07 1.61 -0.66
C LEU A 486 -46.70 0.28 -1.12
N GLY A 487 -48.03 0.17 -1.13
CA GLY A 487 -48.79 -1.03 -1.48
C GLY A 487 -49.00 -1.96 -0.29
N VAL A 488 -47.93 -2.57 0.24
CA VAL A 488 -47.98 -3.49 1.39
C VAL A 488 -46.82 -3.21 2.32
N LYS A 489 -47.04 -3.26 3.64
CA LYS A 489 -45.97 -3.27 4.63
C LYS A 489 -45.16 -4.55 4.46
N SER A 490 -43.99 -4.45 3.82
CA SER A 490 -43.07 -5.56 3.61
C SER A 490 -41.82 -5.40 4.47
N GLU A 491 -41.14 -6.51 4.71
CA GLU A 491 -39.80 -6.47 5.28
C GLU A 491 -38.86 -5.71 4.33
N TYR A 492 -37.98 -4.88 4.90
CA TYR A 492 -36.92 -4.18 4.19
C TYR A 492 -35.58 -4.49 4.88
N PRO A 493 -34.46 -4.48 4.14
CA PRO A 493 -33.15 -4.72 4.73
C PRO A 493 -32.79 -3.63 5.74
N SER A 494 -32.69 -4.00 7.02
CA SER A 494 -32.27 -3.12 8.13
C SER A 494 -30.83 -3.37 8.58
N GLN A 495 -30.07 -4.16 7.82
CA GLN A 495 -28.65 -4.40 8.10
C GLN A 495 -27.88 -3.09 7.98
N LYS A 496 -27.09 -2.78 9.02
CA LYS A 496 -26.06 -1.74 8.93
C LYS A 496 -25.18 -2.07 7.73
N ILE A 497 -24.99 -1.10 6.83
CA ILE A 497 -24.03 -1.21 5.74
C ILE A 497 -22.66 -1.36 6.40
N VAL A 498 -22.16 -2.60 6.47
CA VAL A 498 -20.81 -2.90 6.91
C VAL A 498 -19.92 -2.52 5.74
N ARG A 499 -19.02 -1.54 5.92
CA ARG A 499 -17.97 -1.30 4.92
C ARG A 499 -17.19 -2.60 4.74
N ASP A 500 -17.02 -3.02 3.49
CA ASP A 500 -16.15 -4.14 3.15
C ASP A 500 -14.81 -3.95 3.85
N GLN A 501 -14.25 -5.05 4.37
CA GLN A 501 -12.90 -5.00 4.93
C GLN A 501 -11.95 -4.64 3.78
N GLU A 502 -11.39 -3.43 3.83
CA GLU A 502 -10.40 -3.01 2.84
C GLU A 502 -9.26 -4.02 2.77
N SER A 503 -8.84 -4.33 1.54
CA SER A 503 -7.63 -5.12 1.30
C SER A 503 -6.39 -4.33 1.72
N ASP A 504 -5.28 -5.03 1.92
CA ASP A 504 -3.99 -4.37 2.10
C ASP A 504 -3.58 -3.75 0.75
N PRO A 505 -2.97 -2.56 0.73
CA PRO A 505 -2.63 -1.91 -0.52
C PRO A 505 -1.48 -2.63 -1.25
N HIS A 506 -1.57 -2.71 -2.58
CA HIS A 506 -0.56 -3.33 -3.44
C HIS A 506 0.03 -2.30 -4.40
N LEU A 507 1.36 -2.22 -4.51
CA LEU A 507 2.05 -1.31 -5.44
C LEU A 507 2.56 -2.07 -6.66
N PHE A 508 2.40 -1.48 -7.84
CA PHE A 508 2.83 -2.05 -9.12
C PHE A 508 3.66 -1.06 -9.93
N ALA A 509 4.83 -1.48 -10.39
CA ALA A 509 5.54 -0.81 -11.49
C ALA A 509 4.88 -1.16 -12.82
N CYS A 510 4.69 -0.17 -13.68
CA CYS A 510 3.94 -0.32 -14.92
C CYS A 510 4.78 0.02 -16.14
N THR A 511 4.69 -0.80 -17.19
CA THR A 511 5.21 -0.49 -18.52
C THR A 511 4.07 -0.60 -19.52
N PHE A 512 3.74 0.52 -20.16
CA PHE A 512 2.71 0.57 -21.17
C PHE A 512 3.33 0.81 -22.55
N SER A 513 3.16 -0.14 -23.46
CA SER A 513 3.72 -0.03 -24.81
C SER A 513 2.79 -0.65 -25.84
N LYS A 514 2.49 0.08 -26.91
CA LYS A 514 1.64 -0.37 -28.04
C LYS A 514 0.29 -0.96 -27.56
N GLY A 515 -0.34 -0.36 -26.55
CA GLY A 515 -1.62 -0.80 -26.00
C GLY A 515 -1.56 -1.99 -25.04
N VAL A 516 -0.38 -2.56 -24.79
CA VAL A 516 -0.20 -3.65 -23.84
C VAL A 516 0.37 -3.10 -22.54
N LEU A 517 -0.40 -3.27 -21.46
CA LEU A 517 0.04 -2.99 -20.09
C LEU A 517 0.75 -4.22 -19.53
N LYS A 518 2.00 -4.03 -19.10
CA LYS A 518 2.74 -4.99 -18.28
C LYS A 518 2.90 -4.38 -16.89
N VAL A 519 2.64 -5.19 -15.87
CA VAL A 519 2.78 -4.79 -14.48
C VAL A 519 3.73 -5.73 -13.74
N ARG A 520 4.36 -5.21 -12.70
CA ARG A 520 5.19 -5.96 -11.77
C ARG A 520 4.93 -5.46 -10.36
N GLU A 521 4.54 -6.35 -9.47
CA GLU A 521 4.26 -6.01 -8.07
C GLU A 521 5.54 -5.66 -7.32
N ILE A 522 5.50 -4.60 -6.52
CA ILE A 522 6.57 -4.21 -5.60
C ILE A 522 6.11 -4.55 -4.18
N PHE A 523 6.77 -5.53 -3.60
CA PHE A 523 6.50 -6.01 -2.25
C PHE A 523 7.22 -5.15 -1.19
N ASN A 524 6.60 -5.01 -0.01
CA ASN A 524 7.13 -4.23 1.13
C ASN A 524 7.60 -2.82 0.70
N PHE A 525 6.77 -2.16 -0.11
CA PHE A 525 7.15 -0.92 -0.75
C PHE A 525 7.31 0.23 0.25
N THR A 526 8.22 1.15 -0.07
CA THR A 526 8.46 2.42 0.62
C THR A 526 8.34 3.56 -0.39
N GLN A 527 8.36 4.80 0.10
CA GLN A 527 8.34 5.97 -0.79
C GLN A 527 9.56 5.99 -1.73
N ASP A 528 10.70 5.43 -1.30
CA ASP A 528 11.93 5.35 -2.10
C ASP A 528 11.81 4.44 -3.32
N ASP A 529 10.79 3.56 -3.37
CA ASP A 529 10.51 2.72 -4.53
C ASP A 529 9.79 3.49 -5.67
N LEU A 530 9.30 4.70 -5.41
CA LEU A 530 8.61 5.56 -6.39
C LEU A 530 9.62 6.38 -7.20
N MET A 531 10.02 5.84 -8.35
CA MET A 531 11.01 6.48 -9.23
C MET A 531 10.41 7.62 -10.04
N THR A 532 11.08 8.79 -10.03
CA THR A 532 10.59 10.02 -10.67
C THR A 532 10.43 9.92 -12.19
N GLU A 533 11.08 8.95 -12.82
CA GLU A 533 11.04 8.69 -14.26
C GLU A 533 9.93 7.72 -14.68
N ASP A 534 9.18 7.13 -13.74
CA ASP A 534 8.27 6.00 -13.98
C ASP A 534 6.82 6.28 -13.53
N ILE A 535 5.92 5.37 -13.94
CA ILE A 535 4.51 5.33 -13.51
C ILE A 535 4.27 4.09 -12.65
N PHE A 536 3.61 4.29 -11.51
CA PHE A 536 3.24 3.23 -10.58
C PHE A 536 1.73 3.22 -10.36
N ILE A 537 1.19 2.05 -10.02
CA ILE A 537 -0.22 1.88 -9.64
C ILE A 537 -0.27 1.37 -8.21
N LEU A 538 -0.98 2.08 -7.34
CA LEU A 538 -1.33 1.64 -6.00
C LEU A 538 -2.80 1.18 -6.01
N ASP A 539 -3.00 -0.10 -5.78
CA ASP A 539 -4.31 -0.73 -5.66
C ASP A 539 -4.70 -0.83 -4.18
N CYS A 540 -5.71 -0.07 -3.78
CA CYS A 540 -6.27 -0.12 -2.43
C CYS A 540 -7.59 -0.92 -2.37
N HIS A 541 -7.94 -1.65 -3.44
CA HIS A 541 -9.21 -2.35 -3.70
C HIS A 541 -10.43 -1.43 -3.84
N SER A 542 -10.66 -0.53 -2.87
CA SER A 542 -11.74 0.45 -2.87
C SER A 542 -11.48 1.63 -3.81
N CYS A 543 -10.22 1.89 -4.15
CA CYS A 543 -9.79 2.92 -5.09
C CYS A 543 -8.42 2.56 -5.66
N ILE A 544 -8.11 3.10 -6.85
CA ILE A 544 -6.84 2.91 -7.54
C ILE A 544 -6.16 4.27 -7.69
N PHE A 545 -4.86 4.34 -7.40
CA PHE A 545 -4.04 5.53 -7.65
C PHE A 545 -2.99 5.22 -8.71
N VAL A 546 -2.95 6.00 -9.77
CA VAL A 546 -1.88 6.02 -10.77
C VAL A 546 -0.95 7.17 -10.42
N TRP A 547 0.23 6.84 -9.91
CA TRP A 547 1.26 7.82 -9.60
C TRP A 547 2.18 8.01 -10.78
N VAL A 548 2.37 9.27 -11.15
CA VAL A 548 3.17 9.69 -12.30
C VAL A 548 4.37 10.49 -11.80
N GLY A 549 5.56 9.95 -12.01
CA GLY A 549 6.81 10.61 -11.68
C GLY A 549 6.99 11.93 -12.44
N ARG A 550 7.71 12.87 -11.83
CA ARG A 550 7.91 14.23 -12.38
C ARG A 550 8.64 14.24 -13.73
N HIS A 551 9.49 13.26 -13.98
CA HIS A 551 10.34 13.15 -15.16
C HIS A 551 9.80 12.17 -16.21
N VAL A 552 8.58 11.68 -16.05
CA VAL A 552 7.89 10.89 -17.08
C VAL A 552 7.61 11.75 -18.31
N ASP A 553 7.84 11.20 -19.51
CA ASP A 553 7.56 11.90 -20.77
C ASP A 553 6.09 12.31 -20.89
N THR A 554 5.85 13.52 -21.38
CA THR A 554 4.50 14.11 -21.51
C THR A 554 3.51 13.25 -22.29
N LYS A 555 3.96 12.50 -23.32
CA LYS A 555 3.09 11.62 -24.11
C LYS A 555 2.65 10.40 -23.31
N ILE A 556 3.55 9.84 -22.50
CA ILE A 556 3.25 8.69 -21.62
C ILE A 556 2.35 9.15 -20.48
N ARG A 557 2.64 10.33 -19.94
CA ARG A 557 1.86 10.97 -18.89
C ARG A 557 0.40 11.23 -19.30
N ALA A 558 0.16 11.61 -20.56
CA ALA A 558 -1.20 11.74 -21.10
C ALA A 558 -1.96 10.40 -21.15
N GLN A 559 -1.28 9.25 -21.06
CA GLN A 559 -1.89 7.92 -21.03
C GLN A 559 -2.16 7.41 -19.62
N ALA A 560 -1.84 8.16 -18.57
CA ALA A 560 -1.92 7.70 -17.18
C ALA A 560 -3.32 7.23 -16.78
N LEU A 561 -4.38 7.93 -17.20
CA LEU A 561 -5.75 7.49 -16.94
C LEU A 561 -6.05 6.17 -17.63
N SER A 562 -5.75 6.04 -18.92
CA SER A 562 -5.95 4.80 -19.68
C SER A 562 -5.15 3.61 -19.13
N ILE A 563 -3.97 3.87 -18.59
CA ILE A 563 -3.15 2.85 -17.89
C ILE A 563 -3.91 2.34 -16.66
N GLY A 564 -4.48 3.24 -15.84
CA GLY A 564 -5.30 2.87 -14.69
C GLY A 564 -6.59 2.13 -15.06
N GLU A 565 -7.27 2.54 -16.14
CA GLU A 565 -8.45 1.84 -16.64
C GLU A 565 -8.11 0.42 -17.11
N LYS A 566 -7.01 0.27 -17.86
CA LYS A 566 -6.53 -1.04 -18.29
C LYS A 566 -6.15 -1.92 -17.12
N PHE A 567 -5.59 -1.36 -16.05
CA PHE A 567 -5.28 -2.09 -14.83
C PHE A 567 -6.55 -2.66 -14.17
N ILE A 568 -7.61 -1.85 -14.04
CA ILE A 568 -8.90 -2.29 -13.50
C ILE A 568 -9.49 -3.42 -14.36
N GLU A 569 -9.47 -3.27 -15.69
CA GLU A 569 -9.97 -4.31 -16.61
C GLU A 569 -9.22 -5.64 -16.48
N LEU A 570 -7.92 -5.59 -16.21
CA LEU A 570 -7.10 -6.79 -16.05
C LEU A 570 -7.36 -7.52 -14.72
N ASP A 571 -7.92 -6.83 -13.70
CA ASP A 571 -8.16 -7.34 -12.35
C ASP A 571 -7.01 -8.26 -11.87
N ILE A 572 -5.78 -7.72 -11.89
CA ILE A 572 -4.53 -8.49 -11.75
C ILE A 572 -4.52 -9.33 -10.47
N LEU A 573 -5.09 -8.83 -9.38
CA LEU A 573 -5.19 -9.54 -8.10
C LEU A 573 -6.33 -10.57 -8.05
N MET A 574 -7.23 -10.54 -9.03
CA MET A 574 -8.46 -11.34 -9.09
C MET A 574 -9.33 -11.12 -7.84
N GLU A 575 -9.41 -9.88 -7.38
CA GLU A 575 -10.16 -9.47 -6.18
C GLU A 575 -11.51 -8.83 -6.51
N ASN A 576 -11.94 -8.94 -7.77
CA ASN A 576 -13.18 -8.37 -8.30
C ASN A 576 -13.22 -6.85 -8.22
N LEU A 577 -12.14 -6.20 -8.70
CA LEU A 577 -12.19 -4.77 -8.95
C LEU A 577 -13.39 -4.46 -9.87
N LEU A 578 -14.20 -3.48 -9.47
CA LEU A 578 -15.34 -3.05 -10.25
C LEU A 578 -14.85 -2.06 -11.30
N GLN A 579 -15.45 -2.08 -12.50
CA GLN A 579 -15.14 -1.08 -13.54
C GLN A 579 -15.34 0.36 -13.04
N GLN A 580 -16.27 0.51 -12.08
CA GLN A 580 -16.63 1.77 -11.43
C GLN A 580 -15.73 2.13 -10.24
N THR A 581 -14.69 1.35 -9.93
CA THR A 581 -13.75 1.67 -8.86
C THR A 581 -13.14 3.06 -9.11
N PRO A 582 -13.17 3.97 -8.12
CA PRO A 582 -12.58 5.30 -8.23
C PRO A 582 -11.12 5.23 -8.65
N LEU A 583 -10.75 6.07 -9.61
CA LEU A 583 -9.42 6.10 -10.21
C LEU A 583 -8.83 7.50 -10.08
N TYR A 584 -7.68 7.59 -9.44
CA TYR A 584 -6.93 8.83 -9.26
C TYR A 584 -5.67 8.81 -10.12
N VAL A 585 -5.35 9.91 -10.78
CA VAL A 585 -4.03 10.14 -11.37
C VAL A 585 -3.38 11.27 -10.59
N ILE A 586 -2.29 10.93 -9.91
CA ILE A 586 -1.54 11.83 -9.03
C ILE A 586 -0.15 12.04 -9.59
N THR A 587 0.36 13.26 -9.41
CA THR A 587 1.71 13.62 -9.84
C THR A 587 2.64 13.70 -8.66
N GLU A 588 3.88 13.29 -8.83
CA GLU A 588 4.93 13.50 -7.84
C GLU A 588 4.99 14.97 -7.38
N GLY A 589 4.78 15.18 -6.07
CA GLY A 589 4.79 16.51 -5.45
C GLY A 589 3.45 17.24 -5.45
N SER A 590 2.35 16.59 -5.88
CA SER A 590 1.00 17.07 -5.57
C SER A 590 0.66 16.79 -4.10
N GLY A 591 -0.14 17.64 -3.45
CA GLY A 591 -0.45 17.50 -2.02
C GLY A 591 -1.31 16.31 -1.65
N LEU A 592 -1.93 15.63 -2.63
CA LEU A 592 -2.46 14.28 -2.46
C LEU A 592 -1.31 13.26 -2.68
N SER A 593 -0.65 12.86 -1.60
CA SER A 593 0.50 11.94 -1.66
C SER A 593 0.10 10.48 -1.44
N ILE A 594 0.76 9.55 -2.14
CA ILE A 594 0.71 8.09 -1.83
C ILE A 594 1.00 7.83 -0.36
N SER A 595 1.89 8.61 0.27
CA SER A 595 2.24 8.44 1.69
C SER A 595 1.07 8.73 2.64
N GLN A 596 0.09 9.54 2.21
CA GLN A 596 -1.13 9.82 2.97
C GLN A 596 -2.17 8.70 2.77
N ALA A 597 -2.28 8.17 1.54
CA ALA A 597 -3.11 7.00 1.22
C ALA A 597 -2.64 5.69 1.90
N THR A 598 -1.35 5.60 2.25
CA THR A 598 -0.72 4.42 2.88
C THR A 598 -0.47 4.60 4.39
N SER A 599 -0.92 5.70 5.00
CA SER A 599 -0.61 6.06 6.39
C SER A 599 -1.10 5.05 7.44
N ASP A 600 -2.03 4.17 7.08
CA ASP A 600 -2.48 3.05 7.91
C ASP A 600 -1.65 1.76 7.76
N ALA A 601 -0.89 1.59 6.66
CA ALA A 601 -0.15 0.36 6.37
C ALA A 601 1.25 0.33 7.01
N ASN A 602 1.84 1.49 7.32
CA ASN A 602 3.26 1.61 7.67
C ASN A 602 3.53 2.07 9.13
N LYS A 603 2.69 1.69 10.10
CA LYS A 603 3.14 1.74 11.51
C LYS A 603 4.09 0.58 11.78
N PRO A 604 5.39 0.81 12.04
CA PRO A 604 6.26 -0.26 12.52
C PRO A 604 5.76 -0.72 13.90
N GLN A 605 5.17 -1.91 13.96
CA GLN A 605 5.07 -2.66 15.22
C GLN A 605 6.36 -3.44 15.41
N THR A 606 7.42 -2.74 15.77
CA THR A 606 8.65 -3.39 16.23
C THR A 606 8.44 -3.80 17.68
N GLU A 607 8.01 -5.04 17.92
CA GLU A 607 8.30 -5.67 19.22
C GLU A 607 9.80 -5.91 19.28
N ALA A 608 10.51 -5.02 19.99
CA ALA A 608 11.92 -5.16 20.26
C ALA A 608 12.17 -6.41 21.11
N ILE A 609 12.49 -7.54 20.47
CA ILE A 609 13.12 -8.68 21.13
C ILE A 609 14.55 -8.24 21.46
N LYS A 610 14.77 -7.74 22.68
CA LYS A 610 16.11 -7.56 23.22
C LYS A 610 16.76 -8.94 23.41
N PRO A 611 17.94 -9.21 22.84
CA PRO A 611 18.70 -10.40 23.20
C PRO A 611 19.13 -10.27 24.67
N LYS A 612 18.71 -11.24 25.51
CA LYS A 612 19.23 -11.40 26.87
C LYS A 612 20.67 -11.91 26.77
N LEU A 613 21.63 -11.03 27.00
CA LEU A 613 22.97 -11.44 27.45
C LEU A 613 22.86 -11.84 28.92
N GLU A 614 23.03 -13.13 29.19
CA GLU A 614 23.30 -13.64 30.53
C GLU A 614 24.74 -13.24 30.91
N ALA A 615 24.87 -12.35 31.89
CA ALA A 615 26.14 -12.08 32.55
C ALA A 615 25.98 -12.32 34.05
N ASN A 616 26.64 -13.38 34.53
CA ASN A 616 26.82 -13.71 35.94
C ASN A 616 27.52 -12.56 36.68
N ALA A 617 26.85 -11.92 37.62
CA ALA A 617 27.48 -11.04 38.60
C ALA A 617 27.50 -11.73 39.97
N ARG A 618 28.72 -12.05 40.44
CA ARG A 618 28.99 -12.42 41.83
C ARG A 618 28.93 -11.18 42.73
N GLU A 619 28.41 -11.41 43.93
CA GLU A 619 28.22 -10.45 45.02
C GLU A 619 29.52 -9.79 45.52
N SER A 620 29.43 -8.51 45.91
CA SER A 620 29.94 -8.03 47.20
C SER A 620 29.28 -6.69 47.57
N SER A 621 29.13 -6.48 48.88
CA SER A 621 28.15 -5.61 49.54
C SER A 621 28.81 -4.32 50.14
N PRO A 622 28.19 -3.50 51.01
CA PRO A 622 28.07 -2.04 50.81
C PRO A 622 28.81 -1.18 51.85
N ALA A 623 28.92 0.14 51.62
CA ALA A 623 29.26 1.11 52.67
C ALA A 623 28.67 2.52 52.41
N LYS A 624 28.54 3.27 53.50
CA LYS A 624 27.60 4.36 53.82
C LYS A 624 28.12 5.80 53.65
N ASP A 625 27.13 6.71 53.61
CA ASP A 625 27.04 8.09 54.15
C ASP A 625 28.09 9.17 53.79
N SER A 626 27.61 10.33 53.30
CA SER A 626 27.51 11.59 54.08
C SER A 626 27.35 12.84 53.19
N GLN A 627 26.55 13.79 53.69
CA GLN A 627 26.24 15.13 53.15
C GLN A 627 27.45 16.07 53.07
N THR A 628 27.44 17.06 52.16
CA THR A 628 27.66 18.49 52.47
C THR A 628 27.50 19.43 51.24
N ALA A 629 27.35 20.72 51.53
CA ALA A 629 26.74 21.81 50.77
C ALA A 629 27.58 22.47 49.65
N ILE A 630 26.86 23.33 48.91
CA ILE A 630 27.17 24.20 47.75
C ILE A 630 28.34 25.17 48.03
N PRO A 631 29.04 25.69 46.98
CA PRO A 631 28.71 27.06 46.57
C PRO A 631 28.65 27.29 45.05
N VAL A 632 27.84 28.31 44.75
CA VAL A 632 27.56 28.96 43.47
C VAL A 632 28.81 29.65 42.93
N ALA A 633 29.10 29.45 41.64
CA ALA A 633 29.93 30.36 40.85
C ALA A 633 29.04 31.04 39.80
N ARG A 634 28.93 32.36 39.94
CA ARG A 634 28.43 33.28 38.91
C ARG A 634 29.63 33.69 38.06
N GLU A 635 29.50 33.63 36.73
CA GLU A 635 30.17 34.55 35.82
C GLU A 635 29.19 34.93 34.71
N ASP A 636 28.62 36.11 34.91
CA ASP A 636 28.46 37.21 33.97
C ASP A 636 27.81 36.98 32.59
N VAL A 637 26.56 37.41 32.60
CA VAL A 637 25.75 37.92 31.49
C VAL A 637 26.53 38.93 30.65
N LYS A 638 26.58 38.69 29.34
CA LYS A 638 26.63 39.75 28.34
C LYS A 638 25.32 39.74 27.57
N GLU A 639 24.52 40.76 27.84
CA GLU A 639 23.29 41.10 27.13
C GLU A 639 23.61 41.38 25.66
N GLY A 640 22.93 40.64 24.78
CA GLY A 640 22.66 41.03 23.40
C GLY A 640 21.15 41.10 23.26
N SER A 641 20.59 42.30 23.47
CA SER A 641 19.18 42.61 23.32
C SER A 641 18.83 42.79 21.84
N GLU A 642 18.00 41.91 21.27
CA GLU A 642 17.14 42.26 20.14
C GLU A 642 15.78 41.54 20.26
N GLY A 643 14.74 42.31 20.62
CA GLY A 643 13.37 42.14 20.12
C GLY A 643 12.40 41.20 20.85
N GLU A 644 11.70 41.71 21.88
CA GLU A 644 10.21 41.73 21.99
C GLU A 644 9.76 42.23 23.38
N GLU A 645 10.14 43.47 23.74
CA GLU A 645 9.50 44.16 24.86
C GLU A 645 8.14 44.72 24.40
N GLY A 646 7.04 44.26 25.00
CA GLY A 646 5.73 44.89 24.87
C GLY A 646 4.53 43.97 24.58
N ILE A 647 4.72 42.66 24.40
CA ILE A 647 3.58 41.75 24.16
C ILE A 647 2.92 41.37 25.50
N PRO A 648 1.60 41.59 25.68
CA PRO A 648 0.90 41.21 26.90
C PRO A 648 0.93 39.69 27.10
N VAL A 649 1.11 39.25 28.35
CA VAL A 649 1.18 37.83 28.70
C VAL A 649 -0.14 37.39 29.35
N TYR A 650 -0.69 36.27 28.89
CA TYR A 650 -1.93 35.68 29.41
C TYR A 650 -1.71 34.22 29.86
N PRO A 651 -2.42 33.75 30.90
CA PRO A 651 -2.40 32.33 31.29
C PRO A 651 -2.91 31.44 30.16
N TYR A 652 -2.36 30.22 30.06
CA TYR A 652 -2.69 29.24 29.02
C TYR A 652 -4.20 29.03 28.84
N ASP A 653 -4.96 28.97 29.94
CA ASP A 653 -6.41 28.74 29.91
C ASP A 653 -7.20 29.81 29.17
N ARG A 654 -6.70 31.04 29.09
CA ARG A 654 -7.33 32.14 28.35
C ARG A 654 -6.93 32.19 26.88
N LEU A 655 -5.89 31.46 26.51
CA LEU A 655 -5.36 31.39 25.15
C LEU A 655 -5.85 30.16 24.38
N ARG A 656 -6.56 29.23 25.03
CA ARG A 656 -7.14 28.07 24.35
C ARG A 656 -8.31 28.46 23.45
N THR A 657 -8.45 27.79 22.31
CA THR A 657 -9.60 27.92 21.39
C THR A 657 -10.94 27.58 22.06
N SER A 658 -10.91 26.72 23.08
CA SER A 658 -12.07 26.30 23.89
C SER A 658 -12.31 27.15 25.15
N SER A 659 -11.59 28.27 25.33
CA SER A 659 -11.66 29.07 26.56
C SER A 659 -13.02 29.75 26.74
N THR A 660 -13.59 29.64 27.94
CA THR A 660 -14.81 30.37 28.34
C THR A 660 -14.55 31.82 28.78
N ASN A 661 -13.28 32.24 28.88
CA ASN A 661 -12.85 33.60 29.20
C ASN A 661 -11.58 33.98 28.39
N PRO A 662 -11.71 34.17 27.07
CA PRO A 662 -10.56 34.37 26.18
C PRO A 662 -9.82 35.68 26.47
N ALA A 663 -8.54 35.72 26.10
CA ALA A 663 -7.75 36.96 26.15
C ALA A 663 -8.22 37.95 25.06
N PRO A 664 -8.48 39.23 25.39
CA PRO A 664 -8.87 40.24 24.41
C PRO A 664 -7.67 40.71 23.58
N ASP A 665 -7.95 41.13 22.34
CA ASP A 665 -7.01 41.81 21.43
C ASP A 665 -5.69 41.06 21.17
N ILE A 666 -5.79 39.75 20.94
CA ILE A 666 -4.67 38.88 20.56
C ILE A 666 -4.72 38.47 19.08
N ASP A 667 -3.55 38.26 18.47
CA ASP A 667 -3.42 37.54 17.20
C ASP A 667 -3.73 36.05 17.44
N VAL A 668 -4.95 35.66 17.10
CA VAL A 668 -5.47 34.30 17.26
C VAL A 668 -4.68 33.26 16.47
N THR A 669 -3.89 33.65 15.47
CA THR A 669 -3.03 32.72 14.72
C THR A 669 -1.68 32.46 15.41
N LYS A 670 -1.37 33.27 16.43
CA LYS A 670 -0.10 33.26 17.18
C LYS A 670 -0.32 33.29 18.70
N ARG A 671 -1.32 32.55 19.19
CA ARG A 671 -1.68 32.54 20.63
C ARG A 671 -0.50 32.13 21.52
N GLU A 672 0.43 31.34 21.01
CA GLU A 672 1.65 30.91 21.71
C GLU A 672 2.60 32.06 22.08
N ARG A 673 2.53 33.20 21.36
CA ARG A 673 3.39 34.36 21.63
C ARG A 673 3.04 35.04 22.95
N TYR A 674 1.77 34.93 23.36
CA TYR A 674 1.22 35.55 24.56
C TYR A 674 1.42 34.69 25.83
N LEU A 675 2.07 33.53 25.73
CA LEU A 675 2.47 32.75 26.92
C LEU A 675 3.73 33.34 27.56
N SER A 676 3.86 33.23 28.88
CA SER A 676 5.13 33.53 29.57
C SER A 676 6.23 32.56 29.11
N LEU A 677 7.51 32.93 29.20
CA LEU A 677 8.61 32.03 28.84
C LEU A 677 8.58 30.72 29.65
N ALA A 678 8.22 30.80 30.93
CA ALA A 678 8.10 29.64 31.81
C ALA A 678 6.94 28.72 31.40
N GLU A 679 5.76 29.29 31.15
CA GLU A 679 4.57 28.52 30.76
C GLU A 679 4.67 27.98 29.33
N PHE A 680 5.33 28.71 28.43
CA PHE A 680 5.66 28.22 27.09
C PHE A 680 6.57 26.97 27.19
N LYS A 681 7.62 27.02 28.00
CA LYS A 681 8.55 25.90 28.18
C LYS A 681 7.88 24.70 28.83
N ASP A 682 6.98 24.91 29.79
CA ASP A 682 6.19 23.85 30.42
C ASP A 682 5.26 23.15 29.42
N ARG A 683 4.50 23.92 28.61
CA ARG A 683 3.53 23.36 27.68
C ARG A 683 4.15 22.75 26.42
N PHE A 684 5.15 23.40 25.84
CA PHE A 684 5.80 22.96 24.60
C PHE A 684 7.02 22.06 24.83
N GLY A 685 7.51 21.94 26.07
CA GLY A 685 8.72 21.17 26.40
C GLY A 685 10.02 21.75 25.82
N MET A 686 9.98 22.99 25.30
CA MET A 686 11.11 23.66 24.64
C MET A 686 11.01 25.18 24.77
N THR A 687 12.09 25.91 24.49
CA THR A 687 12.09 27.38 24.54
C THR A 687 11.42 28.00 23.31
N LYS A 688 11.02 29.28 23.39
CA LYS A 688 10.40 30.00 22.25
C LYS A 688 11.33 30.07 21.04
N GLU A 689 12.65 30.17 21.27
CA GLU A 689 13.67 30.24 20.23
C GLU A 689 13.85 28.89 19.54
N ALA A 690 13.80 27.79 20.28
CA ALA A 690 13.82 26.45 19.71
C ALA A 690 12.55 26.16 18.89
N PHE A 691 11.40 26.62 19.39
CA PHE A 691 10.12 26.52 18.67
C PHE A 691 10.10 27.33 17.38
N ALA A 692 10.63 28.56 17.39
CA ALA A 692 10.70 29.42 16.20
C ALA A 692 11.56 28.82 15.08
N LYS A 693 12.56 27.99 15.43
CA LYS A 693 13.44 27.27 14.47
C LYS A 693 12.79 26.02 13.87
N LEU A 694 11.63 25.57 14.35
CA LEU A 694 10.94 24.41 13.77
C LEU A 694 10.27 24.77 12.44
N PRO A 695 10.18 23.83 11.48
CA PRO A 695 9.32 23.98 10.30
C PRO A 695 7.88 24.33 10.69
N LYS A 696 7.18 25.12 9.86
CA LYS A 696 5.86 25.68 10.22
C LYS A 696 4.80 24.62 10.51
N TRP A 697 4.80 23.51 9.75
CA TRP A 697 3.92 22.36 9.99
C TRP A 697 4.11 21.76 11.40
N LYS A 698 5.35 21.70 11.89
CA LYS A 698 5.68 21.16 13.21
C LYS A 698 5.29 22.13 14.32
N GLN A 699 5.44 23.44 14.10
CA GLN A 699 4.92 24.48 14.99
C GLN A 699 3.38 24.37 15.11
N ASN A 700 2.67 24.29 13.97
CA ASN A 700 1.21 24.20 13.94
C ASN A 700 0.70 22.92 14.62
N ARG A 701 1.33 21.77 14.38
CA ARG A 701 0.99 20.52 15.06
C ARG A 701 1.09 20.61 16.58
N LEU A 702 2.16 21.24 17.10
CA LEU A 702 2.33 21.43 18.54
C LEU A 702 1.29 22.41 19.11
N LYS A 703 0.94 23.48 18.37
CA LYS A 703 -0.11 24.42 18.78
C LYS A 703 -1.49 23.78 18.78
N ILE A 704 -1.82 22.94 17.79
CA ILE A 704 -3.09 22.18 17.73
C ILE A 704 -3.20 21.23 18.93
N ALA A 705 -2.13 20.48 19.24
CA ALA A 705 -2.08 19.59 20.40
C ALA A 705 -2.35 20.34 21.73
N LEU A 706 -2.00 21.63 21.78
CA LEU A 706 -2.21 22.51 22.92
C LEU A 706 -3.45 23.41 22.79
N GLN A 707 -4.30 23.22 21.77
CA GLN A 707 -5.49 24.06 21.52
C GLN A 707 -5.18 25.57 21.37
N LEU A 708 -3.99 25.91 20.86
CA LEU A 708 -3.52 27.29 20.66
C LEU A 708 -3.60 27.75 19.20
N PHE A 709 -3.97 26.85 18.28
CA PHE A 709 -4.14 27.15 16.85
C PHE A 709 -5.61 27.01 16.48
#